data_AF-A0A810N4R0-F1
#
_entry.id   AF-A0A810N4R0-F1
#
_cell.length_a   1.000
_cell.length_b   1.000
_cell.length_c   1.000
_cell.angle_alpha   90.00
_cell.angle_beta   90.00
_cell.angle_gamma   90.00
#
_symmetry.space_group_name_H-M   'P 1'
#
loop_
_entity.id
_entity.type
_entity.pdbx_description
1 polymer ?
#
loop_
_entity_poly.entity_id
_entity_poly.type
_entity_poly.pdbx_seq_one_letter_code
_entity_poly.pdbx_strand_id
1 'polypeptide(L)'
;MRTRSRSSQLVGVLVLAPLLTLAGPLPAYAEPRPGPTGPAGPASATTGPAGTAVEDAPAASSYPAGGASPLSVEPSGGIETATRTRPVAPGLTLTSFDRFDPAGWLRADALTADLSGDLTVDYVNAGAVARAEPLRRAADAAGAVAAVNGDFFDINNSGAAQGIGIRDGELVQSPIAGHHNAAAITTGGLGRVIQVHFDGTATLPTGPVPVTQFNNLVQTGGIGVFTALWGTYPRARAVSGASRVTEIAVVDGRVATVGGAAGEGAIPAGTTVLLGRDAGADALAALRPGDPVTVAYRPKPSDGSELHAAVGGNHVLVRDGVAQNIGDVNPEPRTAVGFSADGRRMILLTVDGRQADSRGVTLTELGRMMVELGAHHALNLDGGGSSTLLAREPGAAAVQVENSPSDGSERAVPNGLAIFAPRGSGRLTAYWVETATDPSAAPGLGPVRGGRPDRVFPGLTRRLTAAGHDETYGPAAGAPNWRANPAVHGVVSRDGVFRALVPGPTTVTASRGAAKGELKLTVLGPLARIDATADKVGLAGADASALVGIVGYDAEGNTAPIEPADVRLDYDRSLLDVTPTGDGFLRVTAKAGTGGGLLTARVGAATTAVPVTVGLEEVPVATFDDAANWRFSAARATGSAAPAPGHTGTGLKLTYDFSTSTGTRAAYADPPAWIPVDGQPQAFGMWIHSTGKGEWPSLHLHDALDQQHVLRGPYLDWTGWRYVEMAVPAGVQYPVRIRRFYVAETDGAAAYTNEIVIDDIVAKVPPTVEAPAEPARTDKVVVRDGTVDGADWRFAVLSDAQFVAAAPDSDLVAQARRTLREVRAARPDFLVINGDFVDTAYPADFALAKRILDEELGGELPYYYVPGNHEIMGAPIANFQAVFGAPSRVFDHRGTRFVTLNSSTGTLRGGGFDQIRALRAALDGAAGDPAIGSVVVLHHHPPRDPLPAKASQLGDRKEAALLEQWLAEFQHRTGKGAVFVGGHVGTFHADRVDGVPYVINGNAGKNPSTPPHLGGFTGWTMFGVDRVSERDAERARRNPLTEGPRWISAQTRAHVDSLAVTAPATVAAGTSVPVTATIGQAGGRQVPVAAPVSADWSASPNVHIGGVLGLRPWHVAWFDPDSGQLKALRSGGSVVLAVTVNGVRAEATLTLRPAARQAA
;
A
#
# COMPACT_ATOMS: atom_id res chain seq x y z
N MET A 1 -18.55 -13.45 27.56
CA MET A 1 -19.60 -12.43 27.76
C MET A 1 -18.97 -11.05 27.93
N ARG A 2 -19.07 -10.22 26.89
CA ARG A 2 -19.01 -8.74 26.83
C ARG A 2 -18.96 -8.40 25.33
N THR A 3 -20.11 -8.04 24.79
CA THR A 3 -20.31 -7.62 23.40
C THR A 3 -19.53 -6.33 23.15
N ARG A 4 -18.61 -6.34 22.17
CA ARG A 4 -17.85 -5.16 21.74
C ARG A 4 -18.48 -4.64 20.44
N SER A 5 -19.18 -3.51 20.50
CA SER A 5 -19.52 -2.76 19.28
C SER A 5 -18.27 -2.04 18.79
N ARG A 6 -17.96 -2.20 17.50
CA ARG A 6 -16.95 -1.41 16.80
C ARG A 6 -17.69 -0.23 16.16
N SER A 7 -17.47 0.98 16.65
CA SER A 7 -17.89 2.22 15.99
C SER A 7 -16.62 2.92 15.50
N SER A 8 -16.29 2.69 14.24
CA SER A 8 -15.25 3.41 13.50
C SER A 8 -15.92 4.57 12.75
N GLN A 9 -15.83 5.78 13.30
CA GLN A 9 -16.03 7.00 12.51
C GLN A 9 -14.68 7.38 11.91
N LEU A 10 -14.53 7.15 10.61
CA LEU A 10 -13.42 7.65 9.79
C LEU A 10 -13.87 8.97 9.17
N VAL A 11 -13.12 10.04 9.43
CA VAL A 11 -13.23 11.32 8.73
C VAL A 11 -12.62 11.12 7.34
N GLY A 12 -13.44 11.25 6.30
CA GLY A 12 -13.02 11.11 4.90
C GLY A 12 -12.10 12.25 4.48
N VAL A 13 -10.87 11.91 4.09
CA VAL A 13 -9.96 12.82 3.38
C VAL A 13 -10.18 12.59 1.89
N LEU A 14 -10.82 13.55 1.23
CA LEU A 14 -10.97 13.58 -0.24
C LEU A 14 -9.60 13.90 -0.86
N VAL A 15 -8.98 12.92 -1.50
CA VAL A 15 -7.80 13.14 -2.35
C VAL A 15 -8.29 13.43 -3.77
N LEU A 16 -8.33 14.71 -4.13
CA LEU A 16 -8.58 15.18 -5.49
C LEU A 16 -7.28 15.10 -6.30
N ALA A 17 -7.16 14.09 -7.18
CA ALA A 17 -6.13 14.02 -8.20
C ALA A 17 -6.53 14.90 -9.40
N PRO A 18 -5.66 15.79 -9.92
CA PRO A 18 -5.96 16.55 -11.13
C PRO A 18 -5.72 15.67 -12.37
N LEU A 19 -6.81 15.21 -13.00
CA LEU A 19 -6.81 14.60 -14.32
C LEU A 19 -6.66 15.69 -15.40
N LEU A 20 -5.44 15.87 -15.92
CA LEU A 20 -5.22 16.57 -17.19
C LEU A 20 -5.52 15.61 -18.34
N THR A 21 -6.70 15.74 -18.95
CA THR A 21 -7.05 15.06 -20.20
C THR A 21 -6.93 16.05 -21.36
N LEU A 22 -5.97 15.83 -22.25
CA LEU A 22 -5.93 16.45 -23.57
C LEU A 22 -6.40 15.40 -24.58
N ALA A 23 -7.64 15.53 -25.04
CA ALA A 23 -8.21 14.70 -26.08
C ALA A 23 -7.68 15.15 -27.47
N GLY A 24 -6.93 14.28 -28.14
CA GLY A 24 -6.61 14.37 -29.57
C GLY A 24 -7.19 13.16 -30.31
N PRO A 25 -7.63 13.28 -31.57
CA PRO A 25 -8.33 12.22 -32.28
C PRO A 25 -7.38 11.09 -32.70
N LEU A 26 -7.85 9.85 -32.56
CA LEU A 26 -7.14 8.63 -33.00
C LEU A 26 -7.15 8.50 -34.53
N PRO A 27 -6.04 8.06 -35.16
CA PRO A 27 -6.04 7.64 -36.56
C PRO A 27 -6.54 6.19 -36.70
N ALA A 28 -7.31 5.94 -37.76
CA ALA A 28 -7.84 4.62 -38.12
C ALA A 28 -6.70 3.65 -38.53
N TYR A 29 -6.70 2.44 -37.96
CA TYR A 29 -5.81 1.36 -38.35
C TYR A 29 -6.53 0.37 -39.28
N ALA A 30 -5.86 0.05 -40.39
CA ALA A 30 -6.29 -0.90 -41.41
C ALA A 30 -5.99 -2.36 -41.01
N GLU A 31 -6.87 -3.27 -41.43
CA GLU A 31 -6.80 -4.73 -41.22
C GLU A 31 -5.59 -5.39 -41.92
N PRO A 32 -5.03 -6.48 -41.35
CA PRO A 32 -4.23 -7.44 -42.09
C PRO A 32 -5.01 -8.72 -42.44
N ARG A 33 -4.90 -9.14 -43.72
CA ARG A 33 -5.40 -10.41 -44.25
C ARG A 33 -4.54 -11.62 -43.81
N PRO A 34 -5.11 -12.85 -43.79
CA PRO A 34 -4.42 -14.05 -43.32
C PRO A 34 -3.67 -14.80 -44.44
N GLY A 35 -2.60 -15.50 -44.05
CA GLY A 35 -1.87 -16.48 -44.88
C GLY A 35 -1.79 -17.85 -44.19
N PRO A 36 -1.56 -18.95 -44.94
CA PRO A 36 -2.30 -20.19 -44.74
C PRO A 36 -1.55 -21.30 -43.97
N THR A 37 -2.37 -22.28 -43.61
CA THR A 37 -2.15 -23.53 -42.88
C THR A 37 -1.29 -24.58 -43.60
N GLY A 38 -0.64 -25.46 -42.82
CA GLY A 38 -0.08 -26.74 -43.27
C GLY A 38 0.39 -27.61 -42.08
N PRO A 39 0.33 -28.96 -42.15
CA PRO A 39 -0.28 -29.76 -41.09
C PRO A 39 0.60 -30.83 -40.39
N ALA A 40 0.08 -31.24 -39.23
CA ALA A 40 0.15 -32.50 -38.46
C ALA A 40 1.06 -33.69 -38.87
N GLY A 41 1.62 -34.34 -37.83
CA GLY A 41 2.01 -35.76 -37.82
C GLY A 41 2.60 -36.24 -36.47
N PRO A 42 2.42 -37.51 -36.05
CA PRO A 42 2.03 -37.83 -34.65
C PRO A 42 2.92 -38.83 -33.88
N ALA A 43 2.58 -38.97 -32.58
CA ALA A 43 2.59 -40.16 -31.72
C ALA A 43 3.90 -40.95 -31.42
N SER A 44 4.21 -41.15 -30.13
CA SER A 44 3.91 -42.42 -29.43
C SER A 44 4.58 -42.52 -28.05
N ALA A 45 3.86 -43.13 -27.12
CA ALA A 45 4.24 -43.47 -25.76
C ALA A 45 5.07 -44.76 -25.69
N THR A 46 5.81 -44.96 -24.58
CA THR A 46 5.83 -46.23 -23.79
C THR A 46 6.73 -46.14 -22.53
N THR A 47 6.10 -46.34 -21.36
CA THR A 47 6.45 -47.20 -20.19
C THR A 47 7.85 -47.22 -19.54
N GLY A 48 7.87 -47.05 -18.20
CA GLY A 48 9.02 -47.24 -17.27
C GLY A 48 9.40 -48.71 -16.99
N PRO A 49 10.08 -49.12 -15.87
CA PRO A 49 9.98 -48.55 -14.49
C PRO A 49 11.26 -48.53 -13.60
N ALA A 50 11.07 -48.04 -12.36
CA ALA A 50 11.68 -48.45 -11.08
C ALA A 50 13.07 -47.93 -10.60
N GLY A 51 13.04 -47.09 -9.53
CA GLY A 51 13.58 -47.45 -8.20
C GLY A 51 14.90 -46.81 -7.71
N THR A 52 14.77 -45.90 -6.72
CA THR A 52 15.52 -45.76 -5.42
C THR A 52 15.54 -44.27 -5.01
N ALA A 53 14.70 -43.82 -4.08
CA ALA A 53 14.93 -43.68 -2.62
C ALA A 53 16.03 -42.64 -2.26
N VAL A 54 15.66 -41.38 -2.01
CA VAL A 54 15.48 -40.67 -0.70
C VAL A 54 16.79 -40.07 -0.17
N GLU A 55 16.86 -38.73 -0.15
CA GLU A 55 17.46 -37.97 0.96
C GLU A 55 16.80 -36.57 1.06
N ASP A 56 16.41 -36.22 2.28
CA ASP A 56 15.49 -35.16 2.68
C ASP A 56 16.05 -33.74 2.55
N ALA A 57 15.25 -32.84 1.97
CA ALA A 57 15.36 -31.39 2.15
C ALA A 57 14.10 -30.88 2.89
N PRO A 58 14.23 -30.09 3.96
CA PRO A 58 13.09 -29.75 4.83
C PRO A 58 12.15 -28.73 4.16
N ALA A 59 10.88 -29.10 4.01
CA ALA A 59 9.81 -28.22 3.57
C ALA A 59 9.43 -27.22 4.68
N ALA A 60 9.57 -25.94 4.39
CA ALA A 60 9.17 -24.85 5.25
C ALA A 60 7.66 -24.57 5.13
N SER A 61 6.84 -25.12 6.03
CA SER A 61 5.50 -24.59 6.37
C SER A 61 5.03 -25.17 7.71
N SER A 62 4.29 -24.42 8.52
CA SER A 62 3.82 -24.80 9.88
C SER A 62 2.36 -25.26 9.91
N TYR A 63 1.85 -25.84 8.82
CA TYR A 63 0.47 -26.35 8.78
C TYR A 63 0.47 -27.88 8.67
N PRO A 64 -0.36 -28.60 9.44
CA PRO A 64 -0.52 -30.04 9.24
C PRO A 64 -1.09 -30.27 7.83
N ALA A 65 -0.38 -31.08 7.04
CA ALA A 65 -0.82 -31.49 5.72
C ALA A 65 -2.11 -32.33 5.82
N GLY A 66 -3.26 -31.69 5.62
CA GLY A 66 -4.45 -32.38 5.12
C GLY A 66 -4.27 -32.62 3.63
N GLY A 67 -4.45 -33.87 3.19
CA GLY A 67 -4.27 -34.26 1.79
C GLY A 67 -5.27 -33.57 0.86
N ALA A 68 -4.88 -32.42 0.34
CA ALA A 68 -5.36 -31.85 -0.91
C ALA A 68 -4.14 -31.23 -1.59
N SER A 69 -3.82 -31.66 -2.81
CA SER A 69 -2.79 -30.99 -3.61
C SER A 69 -3.15 -29.50 -3.70
N PRO A 70 -2.26 -28.57 -3.32
CA PRO A 70 -2.49 -27.16 -3.62
C PRO A 70 -2.62 -27.05 -5.13
N LEU A 71 -3.75 -26.53 -5.59
CA LEU A 71 -3.92 -26.12 -6.97
C LEU A 71 -3.02 -24.90 -7.19
N SER A 72 -1.71 -25.13 -7.35
CA SER A 72 -0.79 -24.13 -7.89
C SER A 72 -0.99 -24.11 -9.40
N VAL A 73 -2.00 -23.38 -9.84
CA VAL A 73 -2.20 -23.14 -11.27
C VAL A 73 -1.80 -21.68 -11.49
N GLU A 74 -0.67 -21.44 -12.13
CA GLU A 74 -0.37 -20.14 -12.76
C GLU A 74 -0.94 -20.15 -14.18
N PRO A 75 -1.96 -19.33 -14.52
CA PRO A 75 -2.53 -19.40 -15.87
C PRO A 75 -2.69 -18.01 -16.51
N SER A 76 -2.18 -17.91 -17.75
CA SER A 76 -2.15 -16.74 -18.65
C SER A 76 -1.57 -15.42 -18.10
N GLY A 77 -0.33 -15.46 -17.60
CA GLY A 77 0.61 -14.34 -17.78
C GLY A 77 0.83 -13.36 -16.63
N GLY A 78 0.25 -13.57 -15.44
CA GLY A 78 0.59 -12.84 -14.20
C GLY A 78 1.45 -13.69 -13.25
N ILE A 79 1.88 -13.13 -12.13
CA ILE A 79 2.72 -13.77 -11.10
C ILE A 79 1.93 -13.83 -9.79
N GLU A 80 1.83 -15.00 -9.16
CA GLU A 80 1.34 -15.12 -7.78
C GLU A 80 2.36 -14.52 -6.80
N THR A 81 1.94 -13.51 -6.02
CA THR A 81 2.83 -12.79 -5.10
C THR A 81 2.62 -13.18 -3.64
N ALA A 82 1.45 -13.72 -3.29
CA ALA A 82 1.17 -14.27 -1.98
C ALA A 82 0.04 -15.31 -2.07
N THR A 83 0.11 -16.36 -1.25
CA THR A 83 -0.98 -17.33 -1.06
C THR A 83 -1.02 -17.82 0.38
N ARG A 84 -2.23 -18.00 0.93
CA ARG A 84 -2.46 -18.54 2.27
C ARG A 84 -3.70 -19.41 2.25
N THR A 85 -3.57 -20.66 2.70
CA THR A 85 -4.70 -21.59 2.84
C THR A 85 -4.92 -21.95 4.31
N ARG A 86 -6.18 -21.99 4.76
CA ARG A 86 -6.57 -22.47 6.08
C ARG A 86 -7.87 -23.28 6.05
N PRO A 87 -8.05 -24.28 6.94
CA PRO A 87 -9.33 -24.93 7.11
C PRO A 87 -10.37 -23.99 7.74
N VAL A 88 -11.64 -24.20 7.41
CA VAL A 88 -12.80 -23.53 8.03
C VAL A 88 -13.70 -24.56 8.74
N ALA A 89 -13.90 -25.71 8.09
CA ALA A 89 -14.60 -26.89 8.59
C ALA A 89 -14.07 -28.15 7.88
N PRO A 90 -14.39 -29.38 8.31
CA PRO A 90 -14.04 -30.59 7.56
C PRO A 90 -14.62 -30.52 6.14
N GLY A 91 -13.77 -30.73 5.13
CA GLY A 91 -14.15 -30.57 3.72
C GLY A 91 -14.28 -29.12 3.23
N LEU A 92 -14.00 -28.11 4.05
CA LEU A 92 -14.08 -26.69 3.68
C LEU A 92 -12.77 -25.95 3.95
N THR A 93 -12.16 -25.41 2.91
CA THR A 93 -10.90 -24.67 2.98
C THR A 93 -11.03 -23.28 2.37
N LEU A 94 -10.45 -22.27 3.02
CA LEU A 94 -10.29 -20.92 2.48
C LEU A 94 -8.86 -20.77 1.95
N THR A 95 -8.72 -20.28 0.72
CA THR A 95 -7.45 -19.86 0.12
C THR A 95 -7.53 -18.40 -0.29
N SER A 96 -6.66 -17.58 0.29
CA SER A 96 -6.48 -16.18 -0.03
C SER A 96 -5.22 -16.01 -0.87
N PHE A 97 -5.29 -15.26 -1.97
CA PHE A 97 -4.13 -15.06 -2.84
C PHE A 97 -4.08 -13.67 -3.48
N ASP A 98 -2.86 -13.22 -3.73
CA ASP A 98 -2.54 -11.99 -4.45
C ASP A 98 -1.83 -12.34 -5.75
N ARG A 99 -2.24 -11.68 -6.83
CA ARG A 99 -1.64 -11.83 -8.15
C ARG A 99 -1.29 -10.46 -8.73
N PHE A 100 -0.19 -10.42 -9.46
CA PHE A 100 0.23 -9.24 -10.19
C PHE A 100 0.31 -9.55 -11.68
N ASP A 101 -0.38 -8.80 -12.52
CA ASP A 101 -0.43 -9.01 -13.97
C ASP A 101 -0.16 -7.70 -14.74
N PRO A 102 -0.10 -7.72 -16.09
CA PRO A 102 0.12 -6.51 -16.87
C PRO A 102 -0.93 -5.40 -16.65
N ALA A 103 -2.15 -5.75 -16.28
CA ALA A 103 -3.24 -4.83 -16.00
C ALA A 103 -3.20 -4.28 -14.56
N GLY A 104 -2.62 -5.01 -13.61
CA GLY A 104 -2.34 -4.54 -12.25
C GLY A 104 -2.46 -5.62 -11.17
N TRP A 105 -2.66 -5.18 -9.94
CA TRP A 105 -2.82 -6.05 -8.78
C TRP A 105 -4.23 -6.66 -8.70
N LEU A 106 -4.30 -7.88 -8.21
CA LEU A 106 -5.52 -8.61 -7.88
C LEU A 106 -5.39 -9.21 -6.48
N ARG A 107 -6.45 -9.09 -5.69
CA ARG A 107 -6.63 -9.75 -4.39
C ARG A 107 -7.90 -10.59 -4.46
N ALA A 108 -7.80 -11.87 -4.11
CA ALA A 108 -8.91 -12.79 -4.18
C ALA A 108 -8.93 -13.79 -3.01
N ASP A 109 -10.14 -14.24 -2.68
CA ASP A 109 -10.41 -15.22 -1.63
C ASP A 109 -11.34 -16.31 -2.18
N ALA A 110 -10.92 -17.56 -2.05
CA ALA A 110 -11.63 -18.73 -2.57
C ALA A 110 -11.95 -19.74 -1.46
N LEU A 111 -13.23 -20.02 -1.25
CA LEU A 111 -13.70 -21.16 -0.46
C LEU A 111 -13.90 -22.36 -1.38
N THR A 112 -13.28 -23.48 -1.03
CA THR A 112 -13.53 -24.78 -1.67
C THR A 112 -14.24 -25.69 -0.67
N ALA A 113 -15.41 -26.19 -1.06
CA ALA A 113 -16.22 -27.13 -0.27
C ALA A 113 -16.34 -28.49 -0.97
N ASP A 114 -16.13 -29.57 -0.21
CA ASP A 114 -16.46 -30.94 -0.59
C ASP A 114 -17.89 -31.26 -0.15
N LEU A 115 -18.80 -31.31 -1.13
CA LEU A 115 -20.23 -31.60 -0.94
C LEU A 115 -20.52 -33.12 -0.84
N SER A 116 -19.50 -33.98 -0.96
CA SER A 116 -19.68 -35.42 -0.75
C SER A 116 -19.64 -35.83 0.73
N GLY A 117 -19.19 -34.92 1.60
CA GLY A 117 -19.17 -35.09 3.06
C GLY A 117 -20.40 -34.54 3.76
N ASP A 118 -20.25 -34.16 5.03
CA ASP A 118 -21.33 -33.70 5.91
C ASP A 118 -21.61 -32.19 5.84
N LEU A 119 -21.02 -31.48 4.88
CA LEU A 119 -21.29 -30.06 4.67
C LEU A 119 -22.67 -29.88 4.03
N THR A 120 -23.47 -28.94 4.55
CA THR A 120 -24.71 -28.51 3.88
C THR A 120 -24.58 -27.06 3.43
N VAL A 121 -25.34 -26.71 2.40
CA VAL A 121 -25.32 -25.39 1.78
C VAL A 121 -26.76 -24.93 1.61
N ASP A 122 -27.09 -23.75 2.12
CA ASP A 122 -28.45 -23.23 2.09
C ASP A 122 -28.51 -21.71 1.84
N TYR A 123 -29.68 -21.25 1.42
CA TYR A 123 -30.00 -19.84 1.23
C TYR A 123 -30.14 -19.13 2.57
N VAL A 124 -29.49 -17.98 2.72
CA VAL A 124 -29.59 -17.14 3.91
C VAL A 124 -30.04 -15.72 3.53
N ASN A 125 -30.89 -15.12 4.36
CA ASN A 125 -31.32 -13.73 4.26
C ASN A 125 -31.67 -13.14 5.63
N ALA A 126 -32.06 -11.88 5.66
CA ALA A 126 -32.46 -11.15 6.86
C ALA A 126 -33.82 -11.56 7.48
N GLY A 127 -34.35 -12.73 7.11
CA GLY A 127 -35.68 -13.23 7.51
C GLY A 127 -36.85 -12.69 6.69
N ALA A 128 -36.64 -11.65 5.86
CA ALA A 128 -37.63 -11.11 4.93
C ALA A 128 -36.98 -10.80 3.57
N VAL A 129 -37.76 -10.88 2.50
CA VAL A 129 -37.32 -10.67 1.11
C VAL A 129 -37.00 -9.21 0.85
N ALA A 130 -37.89 -8.28 1.23
CA ALA A 130 -37.66 -6.84 1.06
C ALA A 130 -36.92 -6.23 2.27
N ARG A 131 -35.83 -6.87 2.69
CA ARG A 131 -34.95 -6.40 3.77
C ARG A 131 -33.51 -6.81 3.47
N ALA A 132 -32.68 -5.82 3.15
CA ALA A 132 -31.24 -6.01 3.03
C ALA A 132 -30.54 -5.72 4.37
N GLU A 133 -29.51 -6.49 4.68
CA GLU A 133 -28.60 -6.23 5.81
C GLU A 133 -27.19 -6.75 5.50
N PRO A 134 -26.14 -6.33 6.23
CA PRO A 134 -24.82 -6.93 6.06
C PRO A 134 -24.92 -8.46 6.22
N LEU A 135 -24.46 -9.21 5.22
CA LEU A 135 -24.60 -10.67 5.13
C LEU A 135 -24.17 -11.38 6.42
N ARG A 136 -23.12 -10.87 7.06
CA ARG A 136 -22.58 -11.40 8.31
C ARG A 136 -23.63 -11.56 9.40
N ARG A 137 -24.59 -10.63 9.50
CA ARG A 137 -25.66 -10.74 10.50
C ARG A 137 -26.55 -11.94 10.25
N ALA A 138 -26.93 -12.16 8.99
CA ALA A 138 -27.77 -13.28 8.60
C ALA A 138 -27.01 -14.62 8.73
N ALA A 139 -25.73 -14.65 8.33
CA ALA A 139 -24.86 -15.82 8.46
C ALA A 139 -24.62 -16.22 9.93
N ASP A 140 -24.27 -15.27 10.81
CA ASP A 140 -24.10 -15.51 12.25
C ASP A 140 -25.40 -15.96 12.91
N ALA A 141 -26.55 -15.34 12.55
CA ALA A 141 -27.86 -15.72 13.08
C ALA A 141 -28.28 -17.14 12.66
N ALA A 142 -27.91 -17.56 11.45
CA ALA A 142 -28.14 -18.92 10.96
C ALA A 142 -27.15 -19.95 11.52
N GLY A 143 -26.03 -19.51 12.12
CA GLY A 143 -24.95 -20.40 12.58
C GLY A 143 -24.09 -20.96 11.44
N ALA A 144 -23.99 -20.24 10.33
CA ALA A 144 -23.13 -20.62 9.20
C ALA A 144 -21.64 -20.57 9.59
N VAL A 145 -20.83 -21.42 8.97
CA VAL A 145 -19.36 -21.40 9.14
C VAL A 145 -18.66 -20.62 8.03
N ALA A 146 -19.33 -20.40 6.91
CA ALA A 146 -18.90 -19.54 5.83
C ALA A 146 -20.12 -19.08 5.00
N ALA A 147 -19.99 -17.98 4.27
CA ALA A 147 -21.00 -17.54 3.31
C ALA A 147 -20.41 -16.58 2.27
N VAL A 148 -21.09 -16.44 1.13
CA VAL A 148 -20.86 -15.30 0.21
C VAL A 148 -22.16 -14.59 -0.12
N ASN A 149 -22.07 -13.33 -0.55
CA ASN A 149 -23.23 -12.60 -1.03
C ASN A 149 -23.85 -13.29 -2.26
N GLY A 150 -25.16 -13.13 -2.41
CA GLY A 150 -25.93 -13.81 -3.44
C GLY A 150 -26.26 -12.90 -4.61
N ASP A 151 -27.55 -12.67 -4.77
CA ASP A 151 -28.18 -12.27 -6.02
C ASP A 151 -28.16 -10.75 -6.26
N PHE A 152 -28.39 -10.36 -7.51
CA PHE A 152 -28.70 -8.98 -7.89
C PHE A 152 -30.03 -8.56 -7.28
N PHE A 153 -30.21 -7.27 -7.01
CA PHE A 153 -31.36 -6.80 -6.26
C PHE A 153 -31.82 -5.40 -6.64
N ASP A 154 -33.03 -5.05 -6.21
CA ASP A 154 -33.63 -3.72 -6.37
C ASP A 154 -32.97 -2.70 -5.42
N ILE A 155 -31.68 -2.44 -5.70
CA ILE A 155 -30.78 -1.58 -4.95
C ILE A 155 -31.34 -0.15 -4.93
N ASN A 156 -31.34 0.49 -3.76
CA ASN A 156 -31.97 1.79 -3.44
C ASN A 156 -33.50 1.78 -3.31
N ASN A 157 -34.18 0.63 -3.40
CA ASN A 157 -35.64 0.56 -3.22
C ASN A 157 -36.01 -0.54 -2.21
N SER A 158 -36.67 -1.61 -2.66
CA SER A 158 -37.16 -2.68 -1.79
C SER A 158 -36.05 -3.51 -1.16
N GLY A 159 -34.86 -3.51 -1.77
CA GLY A 159 -33.78 -4.39 -1.35
C GLY A 159 -34.07 -5.86 -1.60
N ALA A 160 -35.11 -6.21 -2.37
CA ALA A 160 -35.45 -7.58 -2.72
C ALA A 160 -34.57 -8.11 -3.86
N ALA A 161 -34.14 -9.36 -3.76
CA ALA A 161 -33.35 -10.03 -4.79
C ALA A 161 -34.20 -10.36 -6.03
N GLN A 162 -33.57 -10.37 -7.20
CA GLN A 162 -34.26 -10.40 -8.49
C GLN A 162 -34.46 -11.82 -9.03
N GLY A 163 -33.58 -12.75 -8.72
CA GLY A 163 -33.63 -14.16 -9.10
C GLY A 163 -34.33 -15.05 -8.07
N ILE A 164 -34.20 -16.35 -8.28
CA ILE A 164 -34.81 -17.39 -7.44
C ILE A 164 -34.16 -17.40 -6.03
N GLY A 165 -34.98 -17.62 -5.00
CA GLY A 165 -34.52 -18.00 -3.67
C GLY A 165 -35.23 -19.27 -3.22
N ILE A 166 -34.49 -20.33 -2.93
CA ILE A 166 -35.00 -21.57 -2.33
C ILE A 166 -34.20 -21.83 -1.05
N ARG A 167 -34.91 -22.02 0.07
CA ARG A 167 -34.34 -22.32 1.39
C ARG A 167 -35.00 -23.56 1.96
N ASP A 168 -34.21 -24.56 2.33
CA ASP A 168 -34.70 -25.85 2.84
C ASP A 168 -35.80 -26.48 1.96
N GLY A 169 -35.61 -26.42 0.64
CA GLY A 169 -36.56 -26.92 -0.37
C GLY A 169 -37.78 -26.04 -0.60
N GLU A 170 -38.00 -24.99 0.20
CA GLU A 170 -39.14 -24.09 0.08
C GLU A 170 -38.81 -22.84 -0.75
N LEU A 171 -39.79 -22.40 -1.55
CA LEU A 171 -39.67 -21.16 -2.33
C LEU A 171 -39.74 -19.93 -1.41
N VAL A 172 -38.68 -19.14 -1.40
CA VAL A 172 -38.64 -17.84 -0.70
C VAL A 172 -39.15 -16.73 -1.61
N GLN A 173 -38.67 -16.71 -2.86
CA GLN A 173 -39.06 -15.75 -3.91
C GLN A 173 -38.86 -16.36 -5.30
N SER A 174 -39.71 -15.98 -6.26
CA SER A 174 -39.56 -16.32 -7.68
C SER A 174 -38.58 -15.36 -8.39
N PRO A 175 -37.94 -15.78 -9.51
CA PRO A 175 -37.19 -14.86 -10.35
C PRO A 175 -38.09 -13.90 -11.13
N ILE A 176 -37.60 -12.69 -11.38
CA ILE A 176 -38.15 -11.76 -12.37
C ILE A 176 -37.69 -12.15 -13.78
N ALA A 177 -38.30 -11.53 -14.80
CA ALA A 177 -37.92 -11.75 -16.19
C ALA A 177 -36.41 -11.42 -16.40
N GLY A 178 -35.67 -12.36 -16.99
CA GLY A 178 -34.24 -12.20 -17.25
C GLY A 178 -33.29 -12.70 -16.14
N HIS A 179 -33.81 -13.05 -14.96
CA HIS A 179 -33.02 -13.47 -13.80
C HIS A 179 -33.23 -14.94 -13.43
N HIS A 180 -33.27 -15.82 -14.45
CA HIS A 180 -33.57 -17.25 -14.25
C HIS A 180 -32.36 -18.10 -13.90
N ASN A 181 -31.13 -17.61 -14.12
CA ASN A 181 -29.93 -18.38 -13.82
C ASN A 181 -29.71 -18.46 -12.31
N ALA A 182 -29.35 -19.64 -11.83
CA ALA A 182 -29.19 -19.92 -10.41
C ALA A 182 -28.04 -20.89 -10.15
N ALA A 183 -27.38 -20.70 -9.02
CA ALA A 183 -26.55 -21.73 -8.41
C ALA A 183 -27.41 -22.49 -7.41
N ALA A 184 -27.50 -23.80 -7.58
CA ALA A 184 -28.42 -24.64 -6.85
C ALA A 184 -27.73 -25.87 -6.25
N ILE A 185 -28.28 -26.33 -5.13
CA ILE A 185 -27.93 -27.57 -4.47
C ILE A 185 -29.15 -28.47 -4.56
N THR A 186 -28.98 -29.63 -5.18
CA THR A 186 -30.04 -30.64 -5.28
C THR A 186 -30.30 -31.30 -3.93
N THR A 187 -31.46 -31.94 -3.75
CA THR A 187 -31.76 -32.76 -2.56
C THR A 187 -30.77 -33.93 -2.36
N GLY A 188 -30.06 -34.33 -3.42
CA GLY A 188 -28.95 -35.29 -3.37
C GLY A 188 -27.59 -34.69 -3.00
N GLY A 189 -27.51 -33.42 -2.61
CA GLY A 189 -26.26 -32.74 -2.21
C GLY A 189 -25.36 -32.32 -3.38
N LEU A 190 -25.80 -32.49 -4.63
CA LEU A 190 -24.99 -32.11 -5.79
C LEU A 190 -25.24 -30.65 -6.18
N GLY A 191 -24.14 -29.93 -6.46
CA GLY A 191 -24.16 -28.56 -6.95
C GLY A 191 -24.38 -28.46 -8.46
N ARG A 192 -25.11 -27.42 -8.87
CA ARG A 192 -25.55 -27.18 -10.25
C ARG A 192 -25.57 -25.68 -10.59
N VAL A 193 -25.23 -25.33 -11.82
CA VAL A 193 -25.59 -24.05 -12.44
C VAL A 193 -26.69 -24.33 -13.45
N ILE A 194 -27.92 -23.85 -13.17
CA ILE A 194 -29.12 -24.16 -13.94
C ILE A 194 -30.00 -22.92 -14.10
N GLN A 195 -30.99 -23.01 -14.99
CA GLN A 195 -32.12 -22.09 -14.98
C GLN A 195 -33.24 -22.62 -14.10
N VAL A 196 -33.83 -21.75 -13.28
CA VAL A 196 -35.02 -22.04 -12.48
C VAL A 196 -36.11 -21.04 -12.86
N HIS A 197 -37.19 -21.56 -13.41
CA HIS A 197 -38.39 -20.78 -13.73
C HIS A 197 -39.40 -20.85 -12.59
N PHE A 198 -40.50 -20.12 -12.73
CA PHE A 198 -41.63 -20.13 -11.80
C PHE A 198 -42.89 -20.57 -12.53
N ASP A 199 -43.65 -21.47 -11.92
CA ASP A 199 -44.93 -21.98 -12.43
C ASP A 199 -45.98 -21.73 -11.35
N GLY A 200 -46.97 -20.89 -11.64
CA GLY A 200 -47.95 -20.42 -10.67
C GLY A 200 -49.33 -20.24 -11.28
N THR A 201 -50.37 -20.62 -10.54
CA THR A 201 -51.78 -20.48 -10.94
C THR A 201 -52.63 -20.14 -9.73
N ALA A 202 -53.52 -19.15 -9.88
CA ALA A 202 -54.60 -18.88 -8.93
C ALA A 202 -55.91 -19.33 -9.56
N THR A 203 -56.67 -20.17 -8.88
CA THR A 203 -58.00 -20.59 -9.30
C THR A 203 -59.03 -19.67 -8.66
N LEU A 204 -59.61 -18.80 -9.47
CA LEU A 204 -60.69 -17.88 -9.09
C LEU A 204 -62.05 -18.52 -9.42
N PRO A 205 -63.17 -17.96 -8.93
CA PRO A 205 -64.52 -18.42 -9.32
C PRO A 205 -64.79 -18.34 -10.83
N THR A 206 -64.09 -17.45 -11.53
CA THR A 206 -64.17 -17.26 -12.99
C THR A 206 -63.28 -18.23 -13.78
N GLY A 207 -62.42 -19.00 -13.11
CA GLY A 207 -61.47 -19.93 -13.72
C GLY A 207 -60.02 -19.68 -13.28
N PRO A 208 -59.08 -20.50 -13.76
CA PRO A 208 -57.66 -20.35 -13.45
C PRO A 208 -57.05 -19.14 -14.17
N VAL A 209 -56.22 -18.38 -13.44
CA VAL A 209 -55.40 -17.28 -13.95
C VAL A 209 -53.92 -17.52 -13.63
N PRO A 210 -52.98 -17.12 -14.51
CA PRO A 210 -51.56 -17.30 -14.25
C PRO A 210 -51.09 -16.39 -13.12
N VAL A 211 -50.31 -16.95 -12.20
CA VAL A 211 -49.51 -16.19 -11.24
C VAL A 211 -48.11 -16.09 -11.82
N THR A 212 -47.59 -14.89 -11.93
CA THR A 212 -46.32 -14.63 -12.60
C THR A 212 -45.16 -14.55 -11.61
N GLN A 213 -45.41 -14.10 -10.37
CA GLN A 213 -44.38 -13.93 -9.34
C GLN A 213 -44.83 -14.38 -7.95
N PHE A 214 -43.84 -14.69 -7.12
CA PHE A 214 -43.94 -14.99 -5.70
C PHE A 214 -42.91 -14.15 -4.93
N ASN A 215 -43.37 -13.32 -3.99
CA ASN A 215 -42.59 -12.37 -3.19
C ASN A 215 -41.59 -11.53 -4.02
N ASN A 216 -41.97 -11.10 -5.22
CA ASN A 216 -41.07 -10.32 -6.09
C ASN A 216 -41.84 -9.33 -6.96
N LEU A 217 -41.12 -8.53 -7.75
CA LEU A 217 -41.68 -7.52 -8.65
C LEU A 217 -42.57 -8.16 -9.72
N VAL A 218 -43.82 -7.71 -9.82
CA VAL A 218 -44.85 -8.32 -10.66
C VAL A 218 -44.69 -7.88 -12.12
N GLN A 219 -44.66 -8.87 -13.02
CA GLN A 219 -44.64 -8.64 -14.47
C GLN A 219 -45.83 -7.80 -14.94
N THR A 220 -45.63 -7.06 -16.03
CA THR A 220 -46.71 -6.30 -16.69
C THR A 220 -47.87 -7.22 -17.05
N GLY A 221 -49.09 -6.85 -16.64
CA GLY A 221 -50.29 -7.66 -16.84
C GLY A 221 -50.43 -8.88 -15.93
N GLY A 222 -49.48 -9.12 -15.03
CA GLY A 222 -49.42 -10.33 -14.18
C GLY A 222 -50.09 -10.20 -12.81
N ILE A 223 -50.07 -11.31 -12.08
CA ILE A 223 -50.49 -11.40 -10.68
C ILE A 223 -49.31 -11.92 -9.85
N GLY A 224 -48.93 -11.19 -8.81
CA GLY A 224 -47.93 -11.61 -7.83
C GLY A 224 -48.57 -12.17 -6.56
N VAL A 225 -47.96 -13.20 -5.98
CA VAL A 225 -48.29 -13.72 -4.65
C VAL A 225 -47.32 -13.15 -3.63
N PHE A 226 -47.83 -12.62 -2.52
CA PHE A 226 -47.02 -12.11 -1.41
C PHE A 226 -47.42 -12.81 -0.11
N THR A 227 -46.43 -13.22 0.67
CA THR A 227 -46.61 -13.86 1.98
C THR A 227 -45.93 -13.02 3.08
N ALA A 228 -46.00 -13.48 4.33
CA ALA A 228 -45.28 -12.87 5.44
C ALA A 228 -43.76 -12.72 5.17
N LEU A 229 -43.18 -13.54 4.27
CA LEU A 229 -41.78 -13.46 3.87
C LEU A 229 -41.43 -12.17 3.12
N TRP A 230 -42.40 -11.44 2.54
CA TRP A 230 -42.11 -10.15 1.89
C TRP A 230 -41.51 -9.13 2.87
N GLY A 231 -41.98 -9.13 4.12
CA GLY A 231 -41.63 -8.12 5.12
C GLY A 231 -42.58 -6.92 5.11
N THR A 232 -42.08 -5.76 5.52
CA THR A 232 -42.90 -4.55 5.75
C THR A 232 -42.81 -3.52 4.62
N TYR A 233 -41.94 -3.71 3.63
CA TYR A 233 -41.75 -2.75 2.56
C TYR A 233 -43.03 -2.59 1.72
N PRO A 234 -43.41 -1.37 1.28
CA PRO A 234 -44.63 -1.17 0.50
C PRO A 234 -44.68 -2.01 -0.78
N ARG A 235 -45.76 -2.78 -0.96
CA ARG A 235 -45.94 -3.63 -2.16
C ARG A 235 -46.22 -2.81 -3.42
N ALA A 236 -46.51 -1.52 -3.29
CA ALA A 236 -46.63 -0.59 -4.41
C ALA A 236 -45.39 -0.59 -5.33
N ARG A 237 -44.19 -0.84 -4.78
CA ARG A 237 -42.97 -0.98 -5.59
C ARG A 237 -43.05 -2.16 -6.56
N ALA A 238 -43.67 -3.28 -6.16
CA ALA A 238 -43.78 -4.47 -7.00
C ALA A 238 -44.67 -4.30 -8.23
N VAL A 239 -45.54 -3.29 -8.23
CA VAL A 239 -46.41 -2.92 -9.37
C VAL A 239 -46.13 -1.51 -9.88
N SER A 240 -44.90 -1.02 -9.68
CA SER A 240 -44.51 0.32 -10.12
C SER A 240 -44.72 0.50 -11.63
N GLY A 241 -45.35 1.60 -12.01
CA GLY A 241 -45.71 1.91 -13.40
C GLY A 241 -47.00 1.23 -13.90
N ALA A 242 -47.72 0.49 -13.06
CA ALA A 242 -49.04 -0.03 -13.40
C ALA A 242 -50.08 1.10 -13.52
N SER A 243 -50.98 1.00 -14.50
CA SER A 243 -52.12 1.92 -14.62
C SER A 243 -53.28 1.50 -13.73
N ARG A 244 -53.40 0.19 -13.45
CA ARG A 244 -54.43 -0.39 -12.59
C ARG A 244 -53.80 -1.40 -11.63
N VAL A 245 -54.26 -1.36 -10.37
CA VAL A 245 -53.78 -2.23 -9.30
C VAL A 245 -54.98 -2.79 -8.54
N THR A 246 -54.92 -4.06 -8.16
CA THR A 246 -55.88 -4.66 -7.24
C THR A 246 -55.14 -5.61 -6.32
N GLU A 247 -55.32 -5.43 -5.02
CA GLU A 247 -54.79 -6.32 -3.98
C GLU A 247 -55.94 -7.07 -3.32
N ILE A 248 -55.81 -8.39 -3.18
CA ILE A 248 -56.70 -9.19 -2.35
C ILE A 248 -55.91 -9.91 -1.27
N ALA A 249 -56.47 -10.02 -0.07
CA ALA A 249 -55.96 -10.91 0.96
C ALA A 249 -56.80 -12.19 0.98
N VAL A 250 -56.13 -13.34 1.05
CA VAL A 250 -56.73 -14.67 1.10
C VAL A 250 -56.33 -15.33 2.42
N VAL A 251 -57.33 -15.78 3.18
CA VAL A 251 -57.18 -16.50 4.45
C VAL A 251 -58.01 -17.78 4.35
N ASP A 252 -57.41 -18.92 4.69
CA ASP A 252 -58.05 -20.25 4.62
C ASP A 252 -58.74 -20.53 3.26
N GLY A 253 -58.08 -20.12 2.16
CA GLY A 253 -58.57 -20.31 0.79
C GLY A 253 -59.77 -19.43 0.41
N ARG A 254 -60.07 -18.39 1.18
CA ARG A 254 -61.15 -17.43 0.90
C ARG A 254 -60.66 -15.99 0.92
N VAL A 255 -61.22 -15.17 0.03
CA VAL A 255 -60.94 -13.73 0.01
C VAL A 255 -61.42 -13.10 1.32
N ALA A 256 -60.53 -12.43 2.04
CA ALA A 256 -60.83 -11.67 3.24
C ALA A 256 -61.06 -10.19 2.91
N THR A 257 -60.20 -9.61 2.06
CA THR A 257 -60.28 -8.20 1.65
C THR A 257 -59.97 -8.04 0.17
N VAL A 258 -60.50 -6.97 -0.43
CA VAL A 258 -60.23 -6.52 -1.80
C VAL A 258 -60.00 -5.02 -1.76
N GLY A 259 -58.92 -4.55 -2.36
CA GLY A 259 -58.53 -3.14 -2.40
C GLY A 259 -58.01 -2.73 -3.77
N GLY A 260 -58.32 -1.50 -4.20
CA GLY A 260 -57.87 -0.94 -5.48
C GLY A 260 -56.45 -0.33 -5.47
N ALA A 261 -55.68 -0.58 -4.42
CA ALA A 261 -54.32 -0.09 -4.26
C ALA A 261 -53.45 -1.19 -3.63
N ALA A 262 -52.15 -1.17 -3.92
CA ALA A 262 -51.20 -2.06 -3.25
C ALA A 262 -51.07 -1.66 -1.78
N GLY A 263 -51.08 -2.65 -0.90
CA GLY A 263 -50.94 -2.43 0.54
C GLY A 263 -49.50 -2.23 0.99
N GLU A 264 -49.38 -1.90 2.27
CA GLU A 264 -48.12 -1.69 2.97
C GLU A 264 -48.09 -2.48 4.28
N GLY A 265 -46.91 -2.56 4.90
CA GLY A 265 -46.73 -3.25 6.17
C GLY A 265 -46.70 -4.78 6.07
N ALA A 266 -46.53 -5.40 7.23
CA ALA A 266 -46.38 -6.85 7.35
C ALA A 266 -47.67 -7.59 6.98
N ILE A 267 -47.52 -8.70 6.25
CA ILE A 267 -48.62 -9.63 5.96
C ILE A 267 -48.76 -10.60 7.15
N PRO A 268 -49.95 -10.73 7.76
CA PRO A 268 -50.15 -11.66 8.87
C PRO A 268 -49.84 -13.12 8.49
N ALA A 269 -49.34 -13.90 9.43
CA ALA A 269 -49.13 -15.33 9.23
C ALA A 269 -50.46 -16.02 8.83
N GLY A 270 -50.39 -16.97 7.90
CA GLY A 270 -51.57 -17.63 7.33
C GLY A 270 -52.35 -16.80 6.29
N THR A 271 -51.95 -15.55 6.02
CA THR A 271 -52.52 -14.72 4.96
C THR A 271 -51.66 -14.77 3.71
N THR A 272 -52.30 -14.96 2.56
CA THR A 272 -51.67 -14.84 1.24
C THR A 272 -52.26 -13.64 0.51
N VAL A 273 -51.42 -12.74 0.03
CA VAL A 273 -51.85 -11.59 -0.78
C VAL A 273 -51.66 -11.91 -2.25
N LEU A 274 -52.68 -11.66 -3.08
CA LEU A 274 -52.56 -11.64 -4.54
C LEU A 274 -52.62 -10.17 -4.99
N LEU A 275 -51.57 -9.72 -5.66
CA LEU A 275 -51.41 -8.35 -6.15
C LEU A 275 -51.40 -8.37 -7.68
N GLY A 276 -52.49 -7.89 -8.26
CA GLY A 276 -52.68 -7.80 -9.70
C GLY A 276 -52.16 -6.49 -10.27
N ARG A 277 -51.51 -6.58 -11.43
CA ARG A 277 -51.03 -5.45 -12.23
C ARG A 277 -51.75 -5.42 -13.57
N ASP A 278 -52.34 -4.29 -13.93
CA ASP A 278 -53.03 -4.06 -15.21
C ASP A 278 -54.08 -5.16 -15.50
N ALA A 279 -53.89 -6.01 -16.51
CA ALA A 279 -54.80 -7.13 -16.79
C ALA A 279 -54.97 -8.09 -15.59
N GLY A 280 -53.92 -8.28 -14.79
CA GLY A 280 -54.00 -9.06 -13.56
C GLY A 280 -54.82 -8.36 -12.47
N ALA A 281 -54.81 -7.02 -12.43
CA ALA A 281 -55.70 -6.27 -11.54
C ALA A 281 -57.17 -6.46 -11.95
N ASP A 282 -57.44 -6.36 -13.25
CA ASP A 282 -58.78 -6.55 -13.83
C ASP A 282 -59.34 -7.95 -13.49
N ALA A 283 -58.50 -8.98 -13.48
CA ALA A 283 -58.88 -10.34 -13.09
C ALA A 283 -59.25 -10.48 -11.60
N LEU A 284 -58.63 -9.70 -10.71
CA LEU A 284 -58.89 -9.73 -9.27
C LEU A 284 -60.03 -8.80 -8.83
N ALA A 285 -60.29 -7.73 -9.58
CA ALA A 285 -61.23 -6.67 -9.21
C ALA A 285 -62.69 -7.13 -9.04
N ALA A 286 -63.07 -8.25 -9.67
CA ALA A 286 -64.42 -8.81 -9.59
C ALA A 286 -64.70 -9.62 -8.30
N LEU A 287 -63.66 -9.93 -7.53
CA LEU A 287 -63.76 -10.78 -6.34
C LEU A 287 -64.40 -10.04 -5.16
N ARG A 288 -65.01 -10.81 -4.26
CA ARG A 288 -65.70 -10.34 -3.06
C ARG A 288 -65.21 -11.11 -1.84
N PRO A 289 -65.23 -10.52 -0.64
CA PRO A 289 -64.98 -11.27 0.59
C PRO A 289 -65.86 -12.53 0.67
N GLY A 290 -65.23 -13.67 0.94
CA GLY A 290 -65.84 -15.01 0.98
C GLY A 290 -65.60 -15.86 -0.26
N ASP A 291 -65.24 -15.27 -1.40
CA ASP A 291 -65.01 -16.01 -2.65
C ASP A 291 -63.86 -17.03 -2.50
N PRO A 292 -64.02 -18.26 -3.03
CA PRO A 292 -62.97 -19.26 -2.96
C PRO A 292 -61.81 -18.90 -3.90
N VAL A 293 -60.59 -18.90 -3.36
CA VAL A 293 -59.35 -18.70 -4.13
C VAL A 293 -58.32 -19.72 -3.66
N THR A 294 -57.85 -20.55 -4.60
CA THR A 294 -56.75 -21.49 -4.35
C THR A 294 -55.54 -21.07 -5.16
N VAL A 295 -54.37 -21.00 -4.53
CA VAL A 295 -53.12 -20.65 -5.21
C VAL A 295 -52.20 -21.87 -5.18
N ALA A 296 -51.71 -22.27 -6.35
CA ALA A 296 -50.69 -23.30 -6.51
C ALA A 296 -49.46 -22.68 -7.18
N TYR A 297 -48.27 -22.94 -6.64
CA TYR A 297 -47.03 -22.47 -7.23
C TYR A 297 -45.89 -23.43 -6.93
N ARG A 298 -44.87 -23.42 -7.78
CA ARG A 298 -43.62 -24.17 -7.58
C ARG A 298 -42.46 -23.55 -8.36
N PRO A 299 -41.21 -23.71 -7.89
CA PRO A 299 -40.06 -23.54 -8.77
C PRO A 299 -40.07 -24.62 -9.86
N LYS A 300 -39.55 -24.28 -11.05
CA LYS A 300 -39.44 -25.18 -12.20
C LYS A 300 -38.00 -25.19 -12.73
N PRO A 301 -37.13 -26.05 -12.19
CA PRO A 301 -35.76 -26.23 -12.67
C PRO A 301 -35.72 -26.75 -14.11
N SER A 302 -34.79 -26.23 -14.91
CA SER A 302 -34.62 -26.56 -16.34
C SER A 302 -34.18 -28.01 -16.60
N ASP A 303 -33.55 -28.64 -15.63
CA ASP A 303 -33.11 -30.05 -15.68
C ASP A 303 -34.06 -31.01 -14.95
N GLY A 304 -35.15 -30.49 -14.37
CA GLY A 304 -36.14 -31.27 -13.61
C GLY A 304 -35.66 -31.74 -12.23
N SER A 305 -34.52 -31.26 -11.75
CA SER A 305 -34.00 -31.61 -10.42
C SER A 305 -34.91 -31.11 -9.29
N GLU A 306 -34.88 -31.82 -8.15
CA GLU A 306 -35.43 -31.30 -6.89
C GLU A 306 -34.33 -30.53 -6.15
N LEU A 307 -34.63 -29.31 -5.73
CA LEU A 307 -33.66 -28.38 -5.16
C LEU A 307 -33.86 -28.26 -3.65
N HIS A 308 -32.77 -28.38 -2.90
CA HIS A 308 -32.72 -28.05 -1.48
C HIS A 308 -32.45 -26.56 -1.27
N ALA A 309 -31.50 -26.00 -2.03
CA ALA A 309 -31.17 -24.58 -1.95
C ALA A 309 -30.92 -24.01 -3.34
N ALA A 310 -31.25 -22.74 -3.55
CA ALA A 310 -30.90 -22.02 -4.77
C ALA A 310 -30.79 -20.52 -4.51
N VAL A 311 -29.79 -19.89 -5.12
CA VAL A 311 -29.62 -18.45 -5.16
C VAL A 311 -29.50 -17.98 -6.62
N GLY A 312 -30.19 -16.90 -6.96
CA GLY A 312 -30.11 -16.26 -8.26
C GLY A 312 -28.71 -15.72 -8.56
N GLY A 313 -28.40 -15.65 -9.86
CA GLY A 313 -27.24 -14.97 -10.39
C GLY A 313 -27.51 -14.52 -11.82
N ASN A 314 -26.51 -13.94 -12.47
CA ASN A 314 -26.69 -13.35 -13.80
C ASN A 314 -25.97 -14.15 -14.89
N HIS A 315 -24.70 -13.86 -15.17
CA HIS A 315 -24.00 -14.48 -16.29
C HIS A 315 -23.41 -15.85 -15.94
N VAL A 316 -23.63 -16.84 -16.81
CA VAL A 316 -22.91 -18.13 -16.75
C VAL A 316 -21.48 -17.91 -17.21
N LEU A 317 -20.53 -18.08 -16.28
CA LEU A 317 -19.11 -17.80 -16.46
C LEU A 317 -18.37 -18.96 -17.13
N VAL A 318 -18.74 -20.20 -16.79
CA VAL A 318 -18.10 -21.42 -17.28
C VAL A 318 -19.17 -22.42 -17.69
N ARG A 319 -19.00 -23.04 -18.86
CA ARG A 319 -19.81 -24.16 -19.35
C ARG A 319 -18.88 -25.28 -19.79
N ASP A 320 -19.11 -26.47 -19.26
CA ASP A 320 -18.37 -27.68 -19.63
C ASP A 320 -16.83 -27.52 -19.56
N GLY A 321 -16.35 -26.85 -18.51
CA GLY A 321 -14.93 -26.54 -18.30
C GLY A 321 -14.38 -25.40 -19.15
N VAL A 322 -15.22 -24.72 -19.94
CA VAL A 322 -14.82 -23.63 -20.84
C VAL A 322 -15.34 -22.29 -20.33
N ALA A 323 -14.43 -21.36 -20.07
CA ALA A 323 -14.78 -19.97 -19.73
C ALA A 323 -15.49 -19.28 -20.90
N GLN A 324 -16.58 -18.57 -20.60
CA GLN A 324 -17.39 -17.87 -21.59
C GLN A 324 -16.84 -16.45 -21.83
N ASN A 325 -16.89 -15.99 -23.08
CA ASN A 325 -16.59 -14.60 -23.42
C ASN A 325 -17.86 -13.77 -23.29
N ILE A 326 -17.92 -12.92 -22.26
CA ILE A 326 -19.13 -12.16 -21.90
C ILE A 326 -19.08 -10.71 -22.41
N GLY A 327 -17.96 -10.30 -23.03
CA GLY A 327 -17.84 -8.99 -23.70
C GLY A 327 -17.86 -7.78 -22.76
N ASP A 328 -17.73 -7.99 -21.45
CA ASP A 328 -17.58 -6.93 -20.48
C ASP A 328 -16.12 -6.44 -20.45
N VAL A 329 -15.93 -5.12 -20.46
CA VAL A 329 -14.61 -4.50 -20.59
C VAL A 329 -14.13 -3.81 -19.31
N ASN A 330 -15.02 -3.63 -18.34
CA ASN A 330 -14.72 -2.92 -17.10
C ASN A 330 -14.43 -3.92 -15.97
N PRO A 331 -13.23 -3.87 -15.35
CA PRO A 331 -12.93 -4.65 -14.17
C PRO A 331 -13.73 -4.12 -12.97
N GLU A 332 -14.30 -5.03 -12.20
CA GLU A 332 -15.11 -4.72 -11.02
C GLU A 332 -14.79 -5.69 -9.88
N PRO A 333 -15.13 -5.38 -8.62
CA PRO A 333 -15.22 -6.39 -7.58
C PRO A 333 -16.26 -7.43 -7.97
N ARG A 334 -15.96 -8.73 -7.81
CA ARG A 334 -16.84 -9.81 -8.27
C ARG A 334 -17.00 -10.90 -7.22
N THR A 335 -18.15 -11.54 -7.24
CA THR A 335 -18.44 -12.79 -6.52
C THR A 335 -18.89 -13.85 -7.52
N ALA A 336 -18.38 -15.06 -7.39
CA ALA A 336 -18.75 -16.20 -8.23
C ALA A 336 -18.94 -17.47 -7.43
N VAL A 337 -19.74 -18.38 -7.98
CA VAL A 337 -19.92 -19.75 -7.51
C VAL A 337 -19.72 -20.72 -8.66
N GLY A 338 -19.05 -21.83 -8.42
CA GLY A 338 -18.83 -22.86 -9.42
C GLY A 338 -18.75 -24.25 -8.83
N PHE A 339 -18.89 -25.24 -9.70
CA PHE A 339 -18.96 -26.65 -9.34
C PHE A 339 -18.08 -27.51 -10.25
N SER A 340 -17.54 -28.60 -9.71
CA SER A 340 -16.87 -29.65 -10.50
C SER A 340 -17.86 -30.34 -11.46
N ALA A 341 -17.32 -31.11 -12.42
CA ALA A 341 -18.12 -31.81 -13.42
C ALA A 341 -19.17 -32.77 -12.80
N ASP A 342 -18.84 -33.41 -11.67
CA ASP A 342 -19.76 -34.29 -10.94
C ASP A 342 -20.66 -33.52 -9.94
N GLY A 343 -20.45 -32.21 -9.76
CA GLY A 343 -21.16 -31.36 -8.82
C GLY A 343 -20.85 -31.64 -7.35
N ARG A 344 -19.80 -32.41 -7.03
CA ARG A 344 -19.43 -32.75 -5.66
C ARG A 344 -18.47 -31.77 -5.01
N ARG A 345 -17.81 -30.92 -5.79
CA ARG A 345 -16.96 -29.84 -5.29
C ARG A 345 -17.59 -28.51 -5.65
N MET A 346 -17.66 -27.62 -4.68
CA MET A 346 -18.14 -26.25 -4.84
C MET A 346 -17.01 -25.26 -4.58
N ILE A 347 -16.97 -24.20 -5.37
CA ILE A 347 -15.98 -23.12 -5.30
C ILE A 347 -16.74 -21.82 -5.18
N LEU A 348 -16.48 -21.04 -4.14
CA LEU A 348 -16.95 -19.67 -3.99
C LEU A 348 -15.73 -18.76 -4.09
N LEU A 349 -15.80 -17.74 -4.94
CA LEU A 349 -14.70 -16.82 -5.19
C LEU A 349 -15.18 -15.39 -5.00
N THR A 350 -14.44 -14.60 -4.24
CA THR A 350 -14.51 -13.14 -4.27
C THR A 350 -13.21 -12.57 -4.81
N VAL A 351 -13.32 -11.57 -5.69
CA VAL A 351 -12.21 -10.76 -6.17
C VAL A 351 -12.49 -9.33 -5.78
N ASP A 352 -11.60 -8.72 -5.00
CA ASP A 352 -11.73 -7.32 -4.62
C ASP A 352 -11.54 -6.41 -5.83
N GLY A 353 -12.01 -5.16 -5.76
CA GLY A 353 -11.89 -4.21 -6.86
C GLY A 353 -12.05 -2.76 -6.42
N ARG A 354 -11.82 -1.81 -7.34
CA ARG A 354 -11.92 -0.35 -7.10
C ARG A 354 -10.96 0.17 -6.03
N GLN A 355 -9.86 -0.53 -5.81
CA GLN A 355 -8.85 -0.17 -4.82
C GLN A 355 -7.45 -0.36 -5.39
N ALA A 356 -6.45 0.34 -4.85
CA ALA A 356 -5.07 0.21 -5.31
C ALA A 356 -4.56 -1.23 -5.21
N ASP A 357 -4.99 -1.95 -4.16
CA ASP A 357 -4.57 -3.32 -3.89
C ASP A 357 -5.23 -4.37 -4.81
N SER A 358 -6.32 -4.00 -5.50
CA SER A 358 -7.01 -4.87 -6.45
C SER A 358 -7.82 -4.06 -7.46
N ARG A 359 -7.49 -4.19 -8.74
CA ARG A 359 -8.21 -3.52 -9.84
C ARG A 359 -9.61 -4.10 -10.10
N GLY A 360 -9.90 -5.30 -9.60
CA GLY A 360 -11.08 -6.07 -9.97
C GLY A 360 -10.89 -6.86 -11.27
N VAL A 361 -11.93 -7.57 -11.69
CA VAL A 361 -11.88 -8.40 -12.91
C VAL A 361 -13.11 -8.23 -13.77
N THR A 362 -12.91 -8.39 -15.07
CA THR A 362 -14.00 -8.64 -16.03
C THR A 362 -14.64 -10.01 -15.74
N LEU A 363 -15.86 -10.24 -16.20
CA LEU A 363 -16.54 -11.52 -16.11
C LEU A 363 -15.81 -12.60 -16.90
N THR A 364 -15.15 -12.22 -18.01
CA THR A 364 -14.33 -13.16 -18.78
C THR A 364 -13.08 -13.59 -18.00
N GLU A 365 -12.38 -12.64 -17.34
CA GLU A 365 -11.27 -12.96 -16.43
C GLU A 365 -11.75 -13.81 -15.23
N LEU A 366 -12.89 -13.46 -14.62
CA LEU A 366 -13.50 -14.22 -13.54
C LEU A 366 -13.82 -15.66 -13.96
N GLY A 367 -14.38 -15.86 -15.16
CA GLY A 367 -14.64 -17.19 -15.70
C GLY A 367 -13.37 -18.00 -15.91
N ARG A 368 -12.28 -17.38 -16.36
CA ARG A 368 -10.96 -18.04 -16.44
C ARG A 368 -10.50 -18.44 -15.03
N MET A 369 -10.51 -17.52 -14.06
CA MET A 369 -10.14 -17.83 -12.67
C MET A 369 -10.96 -19.00 -12.10
N MET A 370 -12.25 -19.07 -12.40
CA MET A 370 -13.09 -20.21 -11.97
C MET A 370 -12.66 -21.53 -12.60
N VAL A 371 -12.31 -21.56 -13.90
CA VAL A 371 -11.73 -22.76 -14.54
C VAL A 371 -10.41 -23.16 -13.89
N GLU A 372 -9.55 -22.17 -13.59
CA GLU A 372 -8.25 -22.38 -12.96
C GLU A 372 -8.38 -23.01 -11.56
N LEU A 373 -9.41 -22.60 -10.81
CA LEU A 373 -9.77 -23.19 -9.51
C LEU A 373 -10.47 -24.57 -9.63
N GLY A 374 -10.75 -25.03 -10.84
CA GLY A 374 -11.33 -26.35 -11.13
C GLY A 374 -12.85 -26.38 -11.35
N ALA A 375 -13.49 -25.24 -11.60
CA ALA A 375 -14.92 -25.21 -11.92
C ALA A 375 -15.18 -25.71 -13.35
N HIS A 376 -16.10 -26.66 -13.48
CA HIS A 376 -16.65 -27.13 -14.75
C HIS A 376 -17.88 -26.32 -15.18
N HIS A 377 -18.64 -25.82 -14.21
CA HIS A 377 -19.71 -24.86 -14.41
C HIS A 377 -19.57 -23.75 -13.37
N ALA A 378 -19.80 -22.49 -13.76
CA ALA A 378 -19.75 -21.37 -12.83
C ALA A 378 -20.74 -20.27 -13.21
N LEU A 379 -21.22 -19.55 -12.20
CA LEU A 379 -22.18 -18.47 -12.30
C LEU A 379 -21.65 -17.23 -11.58
N ASN A 380 -21.85 -16.07 -12.21
CA ASN A 380 -21.60 -14.78 -11.60
C ASN A 380 -22.74 -14.40 -10.65
N LEU A 381 -22.39 -14.07 -9.42
CA LEU A 381 -23.28 -13.50 -8.40
C LEU A 381 -23.18 -11.96 -8.41
N ASP A 382 -23.89 -11.29 -7.52
CA ASP A 382 -23.78 -9.83 -7.40
C ASP A 382 -22.36 -9.40 -7.01
N GLY A 383 -21.92 -8.28 -7.54
CA GLY A 383 -20.55 -7.77 -7.40
C GLY A 383 -20.49 -6.37 -6.81
N GLY A 384 -19.42 -5.62 -7.13
CA GLY A 384 -19.21 -4.28 -6.61
C GLY A 384 -19.11 -4.28 -5.08
N GLY A 385 -19.71 -3.28 -4.43
CA GLY A 385 -19.71 -3.21 -2.96
C GLY A 385 -20.48 -4.34 -2.26
N SER A 386 -21.22 -5.17 -3.00
CA SER A 386 -21.90 -6.35 -2.44
C SER A 386 -20.92 -7.51 -2.22
N SER A 387 -19.80 -7.55 -2.94
CA SER A 387 -18.82 -8.66 -2.87
C SER A 387 -18.28 -8.85 -1.47
N THR A 388 -18.72 -9.93 -0.83
CA THR A 388 -18.40 -10.26 0.55
C THR A 388 -18.21 -11.76 0.68
N LEU A 389 -17.05 -12.19 1.19
CA LEU A 389 -16.78 -13.55 1.63
C LEU A 389 -16.61 -13.58 3.14
N LEU A 390 -17.35 -14.49 3.76
CA LEU A 390 -17.36 -14.72 5.19
C LEU A 390 -16.80 -16.11 5.48
N ALA A 391 -15.91 -16.21 6.45
CA ALA A 391 -15.45 -17.49 6.97
C ALA A 391 -15.20 -17.40 8.47
N ARG A 392 -15.39 -18.52 9.16
CA ARG A 392 -15.02 -18.66 10.56
C ARG A 392 -13.53 -19.01 10.66
N GLU A 393 -12.83 -18.41 11.61
CA GLU A 393 -11.51 -18.93 12.01
C GLU A 393 -11.67 -20.20 12.86
N PRO A 394 -10.75 -21.17 12.75
CA PRO A 394 -10.74 -22.31 13.64
C PRO A 394 -10.87 -21.93 15.13
N GLY A 395 -11.89 -22.45 15.80
CA GLY A 395 -12.17 -22.16 17.21
C GLY A 395 -12.90 -20.84 17.48
N ALA A 396 -13.20 -20.04 16.46
CA ALA A 396 -14.09 -18.88 16.59
C ALA A 396 -15.57 -19.32 16.62
N ALA A 397 -16.44 -18.48 17.19
CA ALA A 397 -17.88 -18.74 17.26
C ALA A 397 -18.70 -18.05 16.16
N ALA A 398 -18.15 -17.01 15.54
CA ALA A 398 -18.80 -16.16 14.56
C ALA A 398 -17.93 -16.06 13.30
N VAL A 399 -18.55 -15.78 12.15
CA VAL A 399 -17.83 -15.52 10.91
C VAL A 399 -17.25 -14.10 10.89
N GLN A 400 -16.20 -13.90 10.09
CA GLN A 400 -15.61 -12.60 9.81
C GLN A 400 -15.51 -12.37 8.30
N VAL A 401 -15.35 -11.11 7.90
CA VAL A 401 -15.12 -10.73 6.50
C VAL A 401 -13.65 -11.01 6.17
N GLU A 402 -13.40 -11.76 5.11
CA GLU A 402 -12.05 -12.15 4.67
C GLU A 402 -11.50 -11.24 3.55
N ASN A 403 -12.39 -10.71 2.70
CA ASN A 403 -12.05 -9.82 1.61
C ASN A 403 -12.16 -8.33 2.03
N SER A 404 -11.85 -7.39 1.15
CA SER A 404 -11.97 -5.94 1.41
C SER A 404 -13.16 -5.34 0.62
N PRO A 405 -14.31 -5.09 1.26
CA PRO A 405 -15.48 -4.54 0.57
C PRO A 405 -15.19 -3.17 -0.06
N SER A 406 -15.53 -3.00 -1.34
CA SER A 406 -15.17 -1.80 -2.11
C SER A 406 -15.85 -0.50 -1.65
N ASP A 407 -16.90 -0.59 -0.83
CA ASP A 407 -17.58 0.58 -0.24
C ASP A 407 -16.89 1.03 1.08
N GLY A 408 -15.76 0.42 1.46
CA GLY A 408 -15.05 0.65 2.72
C GLY A 408 -15.69 -0.04 3.93
N SER A 409 -16.86 -0.65 3.76
CA SER A 409 -17.54 -1.48 4.74
C SER A 409 -18.47 -2.48 4.05
N GLU A 410 -18.88 -3.52 4.78
CA GLU A 410 -19.83 -4.52 4.28
C GLU A 410 -21.17 -3.87 3.90
N ARG A 411 -21.57 -3.99 2.63
CA ARG A 411 -22.84 -3.47 2.12
C ARG A 411 -24.00 -4.32 2.63
N ALA A 412 -25.15 -3.68 2.85
CA ALA A 412 -26.40 -4.40 3.08
C ALA A 412 -26.85 -5.11 1.79
N VAL A 413 -26.98 -6.43 1.83
CA VAL A 413 -27.37 -7.30 0.70
C VAL A 413 -28.66 -8.07 1.03
N PRO A 414 -29.45 -8.47 0.03
CA PRO A 414 -30.72 -9.19 0.24
C PRO A 414 -30.53 -10.59 0.82
N ASN A 415 -29.49 -11.28 0.37
CA ASN A 415 -29.30 -12.71 0.58
C ASN A 415 -27.85 -13.15 0.32
N GLY A 416 -27.60 -14.42 0.59
CA GLY A 416 -26.36 -15.10 0.27
C GLY A 416 -26.51 -16.60 0.27
N LEU A 417 -25.41 -17.27 -0.04
CA LEU A 417 -25.28 -18.71 0.03
C LEU A 417 -24.37 -19.06 1.22
N ALA A 418 -24.91 -19.76 2.20
CA ALA A 418 -24.23 -20.10 3.44
C ALA A 418 -23.85 -21.58 3.46
N ILE A 419 -22.68 -21.88 4.03
CA ILE A 419 -22.18 -23.23 4.25
C ILE A 419 -22.26 -23.53 5.74
N PHE A 420 -22.78 -24.70 6.08
CA PHE A 420 -22.93 -25.19 7.44
C PHE A 420 -22.06 -26.44 7.64
N ALA A 421 -21.38 -26.47 8.78
CA ALA A 421 -20.66 -27.65 9.22
C ALA A 421 -21.57 -28.56 10.06
N PRO A 422 -21.29 -29.86 10.14
CA PRO A 422 -21.97 -30.73 11.10
C PRO A 422 -21.78 -30.20 12.53
N ARG A 423 -22.75 -30.51 13.40
CA ARG A 423 -22.67 -30.14 14.82
C ARG A 423 -21.45 -30.84 15.45
N GLY A 424 -20.46 -30.05 15.82
CA GLY A 424 -19.25 -30.56 16.49
C GLY A 424 -19.52 -31.04 17.91
N SER A 425 -18.64 -31.91 18.40
CA SER A 425 -18.69 -32.46 19.75
C SER A 425 -18.50 -31.41 20.86
N GLY A 426 -17.95 -30.23 20.53
CA GLY A 426 -17.49 -29.23 21.49
C GLY A 426 -16.33 -29.71 22.37
N ARG A 427 -15.80 -30.91 22.11
CA ARG A 427 -14.66 -31.48 22.82
C ARG A 427 -13.39 -31.01 22.16
N LEU A 428 -12.48 -30.46 22.96
CA LEU A 428 -11.18 -29.98 22.47
C LEU A 428 -10.41 -31.10 21.73
N THR A 429 -10.11 -30.89 20.45
CA THR A 429 -9.29 -31.77 19.62
C THR A 429 -7.96 -31.16 19.23
N ALA A 430 -7.88 -29.83 19.04
CA ALA A 430 -6.66 -29.11 18.70
C ALA A 430 -6.76 -27.62 19.06
N TYR A 431 -5.67 -26.88 18.83
CA TYR A 431 -5.61 -25.43 19.01
C TYR A 431 -5.23 -24.75 17.69
N TRP A 432 -5.86 -23.61 17.42
CA TRP A 432 -5.40 -22.66 16.41
C TRP A 432 -4.55 -21.59 17.10
N VAL A 433 -3.25 -21.55 16.77
CA VAL A 433 -2.26 -20.72 17.48
C VAL A 433 -1.78 -19.60 16.57
N GLU A 434 -1.93 -18.36 17.03
CA GLU A 434 -1.56 -17.16 16.29
C GLU A 434 -0.90 -16.12 17.19
N THR A 435 -0.31 -15.09 16.57
CA THR A 435 0.02 -13.86 17.28
C THR A 435 -1.28 -13.13 17.62
N ALA A 436 -1.36 -12.52 18.80
CA ALA A 436 -2.55 -11.76 19.20
C ALA A 436 -2.79 -10.54 18.30
N THR A 437 -1.73 -10.01 17.70
CA THR A 437 -1.79 -8.97 16.67
C THR A 437 -1.81 -9.62 15.28
N ASP A 438 -2.77 -9.21 14.45
CA ASP A 438 -2.84 -9.61 13.05
C ASP A 438 -1.68 -8.98 12.25
N PRO A 439 -0.91 -9.76 11.45
CA PRO A 439 0.19 -9.24 10.64
C PRO A 439 -0.18 -8.09 9.69
N SER A 440 -1.38 -8.12 9.08
CA SER A 440 -1.89 -7.07 8.18
C SER A 440 -2.24 -5.77 8.90
N ALA A 441 -2.49 -5.85 10.20
CA ALA A 441 -2.83 -4.71 11.04
C ALA A 441 -1.70 -4.32 12.01
N ALA A 442 -0.61 -5.08 12.11
CA ALA A 442 0.48 -4.80 13.04
C ALA A 442 1.25 -3.51 12.67
N PRO A 443 1.86 -2.81 13.65
CA PRO A 443 2.81 -1.74 13.37
C PRO A 443 3.94 -2.19 12.44
N GLY A 444 4.22 -1.38 11.43
CA GLY A 444 5.34 -1.60 10.51
C GLY A 444 5.67 -0.33 9.73
N LEU A 445 6.89 -0.32 9.20
CA LEU A 445 7.46 0.77 8.39
C LEU A 445 7.85 0.28 6.98
N GLY A 446 7.29 -0.86 6.56
CA GLY A 446 7.46 -1.38 5.21
C GLY A 446 6.70 -0.55 4.17
N PRO A 447 6.89 -0.83 2.87
CA PRO A 447 6.19 -0.13 1.80
C PRO A 447 4.66 -0.24 1.87
N VAL A 448 4.15 -1.37 2.37
CA VAL A 448 2.73 -1.66 2.56
C VAL A 448 2.37 -1.72 4.05
N ARG A 449 1.10 -1.49 4.37
CA ARG A 449 0.58 -1.59 5.74
C ARG A 449 0.75 -3.01 6.30
N GLY A 450 1.07 -3.09 7.59
CA GLY A 450 1.27 -4.35 8.31
C GLY A 450 2.69 -4.47 8.83
N GLY A 451 2.93 -5.51 9.62
CA GLY A 451 4.21 -5.75 10.27
C GLY A 451 4.51 -7.24 10.40
N ARG A 452 5.63 -7.55 11.08
CA ARG A 452 6.13 -8.91 11.25
C ARG A 452 6.00 -9.38 12.71
N PRO A 453 4.77 -9.59 13.23
CA PRO A 453 4.60 -10.05 14.62
C PRO A 453 5.12 -11.47 14.84
N ASP A 454 5.40 -12.22 13.75
CA ASP A 454 6.15 -13.48 13.73
C ASP A 454 7.61 -13.33 14.20
N ARG A 455 8.12 -12.10 14.28
CA ARG A 455 9.47 -11.75 14.72
C ARG A 455 9.45 -11.06 16.09
N VAL A 456 10.48 -11.32 16.91
CA VAL A 456 10.63 -10.75 18.26
C VAL A 456 12.12 -10.52 18.58
N PHE A 457 12.46 -9.42 19.24
CA PHE A 457 13.85 -9.16 19.68
C PHE A 457 14.20 -9.86 21.00
N PRO A 458 15.44 -10.30 21.21
CA PRO A 458 15.93 -10.81 22.49
C PRO A 458 15.53 -9.94 23.69
N GLY A 459 14.95 -10.55 24.73
CA GLY A 459 14.51 -9.88 25.96
C GLY A 459 13.10 -9.27 25.89
N LEU A 460 12.51 -9.12 24.71
CA LEU A 460 11.16 -8.60 24.49
C LEU A 460 10.12 -9.71 24.39
N THR A 461 8.86 -9.32 24.29
CA THR A 461 7.71 -10.22 24.36
C THR A 461 6.86 -10.20 23.09
N ARG A 462 6.08 -11.26 22.90
CA ARG A 462 5.00 -11.36 21.93
C ARG A 462 3.80 -12.04 22.57
N ARG A 463 2.61 -11.45 22.39
CA ARG A 463 1.36 -12.07 22.84
C ARG A 463 0.86 -13.06 21.80
N LEU A 464 0.47 -14.25 22.26
CA LEU A 464 -0.04 -15.34 21.46
C LEU A 464 -1.46 -15.70 21.88
N THR A 465 -2.25 -16.18 20.94
CA THR A 465 -3.59 -16.74 21.16
C THR A 465 -3.58 -18.21 20.82
N ALA A 466 -4.43 -18.98 21.50
CA ALA A 466 -4.67 -20.39 21.21
C ALA A 466 -6.17 -20.65 21.31
N ALA A 467 -6.88 -20.57 20.19
CA ALA A 467 -8.30 -20.89 20.12
C ALA A 467 -8.46 -22.41 20.09
N GLY A 468 -9.06 -22.97 21.14
CA GLY A 468 -9.37 -24.40 21.19
C GLY A 468 -10.51 -24.71 20.22
N HIS A 469 -10.38 -25.79 19.46
CA HIS A 469 -11.43 -26.23 18.55
C HIS A 469 -11.68 -27.74 18.62
N ASP A 470 -12.86 -28.14 18.17
CA ASP A 470 -13.25 -29.56 18.04
C ASP A 470 -12.96 -30.10 16.63
N GLU A 471 -13.39 -31.33 16.35
CA GLU A 471 -13.20 -31.97 15.04
C GLU A 471 -13.87 -31.25 13.86
N THR A 472 -14.79 -30.31 14.11
CA THR A 472 -15.43 -29.50 13.06
C THR A 472 -14.86 -28.09 12.96
N TYR A 473 -13.74 -27.84 13.66
CA TYR A 473 -13.13 -26.52 13.84
C TYR A 473 -14.06 -25.53 14.57
N GLY A 474 -15.11 -26.01 15.23
CA GLY A 474 -15.98 -25.22 16.10
C GLY A 474 -15.30 -24.90 17.43
N PRO A 475 -15.79 -23.90 18.19
CA PRO A 475 -15.17 -23.47 19.43
C PRO A 475 -15.23 -24.58 20.50
N ALA A 476 -14.09 -24.91 21.09
CA ALA A 476 -13.98 -25.88 22.17
C ALA A 476 -13.18 -25.32 23.35
N ALA A 477 -13.71 -25.49 24.56
CA ALA A 477 -13.09 -24.92 25.75
C ALA A 477 -11.87 -25.75 26.22
N GLY A 478 -10.76 -25.06 26.52
CA GLY A 478 -9.68 -25.63 27.30
C GLY A 478 -8.44 -24.77 27.33
N ALA A 479 -7.96 -24.43 28.52
CA ALA A 479 -6.71 -23.69 28.66
C ALA A 479 -5.50 -24.57 28.25
N PRO A 480 -4.64 -24.10 27.31
CA PRO A 480 -3.47 -24.86 26.89
C PRO A 480 -2.32 -24.77 27.90
N ASN A 481 -1.44 -25.76 27.86
CA ASN A 481 -0.06 -25.64 28.31
C ASN A 481 0.82 -25.21 27.13
N TRP A 482 1.74 -24.30 27.37
CA TRP A 482 2.62 -23.76 26.34
C TRP A 482 4.04 -24.30 26.46
N ARG A 483 4.69 -24.49 25.32
CA ARG A 483 6.14 -24.76 25.22
C ARG A 483 6.71 -24.12 23.96
N ALA A 484 8.01 -23.85 23.96
CA ALA A 484 8.75 -23.46 22.76
C ALA A 484 9.86 -24.48 22.49
N ASN A 485 10.12 -24.77 21.22
CA ASN A 485 11.17 -25.70 20.80
C ASN A 485 11.88 -25.20 19.53
N PRO A 486 13.22 -25.01 19.57
CA PRO A 486 14.09 -25.09 20.73
C PRO A 486 13.79 -23.99 21.78
N ALA A 487 13.81 -24.36 23.07
CA ALA A 487 13.53 -23.44 24.18
C ALA A 487 14.65 -22.41 24.43
N VAL A 488 15.85 -22.64 23.87
CA VAL A 488 16.97 -21.68 23.94
C VAL A 488 16.62 -20.33 23.31
N HIS A 489 15.71 -20.33 22.34
CA HIS A 489 15.25 -19.11 21.68
C HIS A 489 14.15 -18.39 22.46
N GLY A 490 13.44 -19.06 23.36
CA GLY A 490 12.43 -18.38 24.16
C GLY A 490 11.59 -19.31 25.01
N VAL A 491 10.84 -18.69 25.93
CA VAL A 491 9.90 -19.38 26.83
C VAL A 491 8.52 -18.74 26.73
N VAL A 492 7.47 -19.52 26.94
CA VAL A 492 6.09 -19.02 26.87
C VAL A 492 5.46 -19.14 28.25
N SER A 493 4.85 -18.05 28.72
CA SER A 493 4.11 -18.05 29.98
C SER A 493 2.80 -18.85 29.87
N ARG A 494 2.18 -19.16 31.01
CA ARG A 494 0.85 -19.80 31.04
C ARG A 494 -0.23 -18.98 30.32
N ASP A 495 -0.05 -17.66 30.25
CA ASP A 495 -1.00 -16.71 29.66
C ASP A 495 -0.72 -16.45 28.17
N GLY A 496 0.15 -17.26 27.53
CA GLY A 496 0.46 -17.14 26.10
C GLY A 496 1.40 -15.99 25.75
N VAL A 497 2.25 -15.54 26.68
CA VAL A 497 3.25 -14.50 26.39
C VAL A 497 4.59 -15.17 26.11
N PHE A 498 5.04 -15.14 24.86
CA PHE A 498 6.37 -15.58 24.46
C PHE A 498 7.40 -14.51 24.86
N ARG A 499 8.46 -14.92 25.55
CA ARG A 499 9.62 -14.08 25.88
C ARG A 499 10.84 -14.58 25.11
N ALA A 500 11.35 -13.75 24.23
CA ALA A 500 12.49 -14.06 23.39
C ALA A 500 13.81 -14.07 24.19
N LEU A 501 14.69 -15.00 23.84
CA LEU A 501 16.01 -15.21 24.44
C LEU A 501 17.09 -15.13 23.35
N VAL A 502 17.59 -16.26 22.86
CA VAL A 502 18.70 -16.30 21.89
C VAL A 502 18.17 -16.16 20.45
N PRO A 503 18.84 -15.42 19.55
CA PRO A 503 18.48 -15.34 18.14
C PRO A 503 18.33 -16.71 17.48
N GLY A 504 17.32 -16.86 16.62
CA GLY A 504 17.04 -18.09 15.88
C GLY A 504 15.55 -18.43 15.79
N PRO A 505 15.19 -19.41 14.94
CA PRO A 505 13.82 -19.85 14.77
C PRO A 505 13.36 -20.73 15.94
N THR A 506 12.10 -20.64 16.34
CA THR A 506 11.49 -21.52 17.34
C THR A 506 10.03 -21.81 16.99
N THR A 507 9.56 -22.99 17.39
CA THR A 507 8.14 -23.36 17.27
C THR A 507 7.51 -23.32 18.64
N VAL A 508 6.49 -22.48 18.80
CA VAL A 508 5.64 -22.43 19.99
C VAL A 508 4.50 -23.42 19.81
N THR A 509 4.29 -24.29 20.80
CA THR A 509 3.17 -25.24 20.83
C THR A 509 2.23 -24.94 22.00
N ALA A 510 0.95 -24.76 21.71
CA ALA A 510 -0.13 -24.85 22.70
C ALA A 510 -0.65 -26.29 22.73
N SER A 511 -0.82 -26.89 23.92
CA SER A 511 -1.30 -28.28 24.00
C SER A 511 -2.03 -28.61 25.30
N ARG A 512 -2.98 -29.55 25.23
CA ARG A 512 -3.67 -30.13 26.39
C ARG A 512 -4.07 -31.57 26.08
N GLY A 513 -3.46 -32.53 26.77
CA GLY A 513 -3.62 -33.94 26.42
C GLY A 513 -3.13 -34.20 25.00
N ALA A 514 -3.97 -34.80 24.16
CA ALA A 514 -3.67 -35.03 22.74
C ALA A 514 -3.85 -33.78 21.85
N ALA A 515 -4.60 -32.78 22.31
CA ALA A 515 -4.85 -31.57 21.54
C ALA A 515 -3.60 -30.70 21.46
N LYS A 516 -3.24 -30.25 20.25
CA LYS A 516 -2.07 -29.39 20.00
C LYS A 516 -2.34 -28.37 18.89
N GLY A 517 -1.58 -27.27 18.91
CA GLY A 517 -1.50 -26.26 17.85
C GLY A 517 -0.14 -25.59 17.89
N GLU A 518 0.39 -25.17 16.74
CA GLU A 518 1.77 -24.70 16.62
C GLU A 518 1.87 -23.38 15.84
N LEU A 519 2.82 -22.54 16.22
CA LEU A 519 3.17 -21.29 15.57
C LEU A 519 4.69 -21.16 15.50
N LYS A 520 5.23 -20.85 14.31
CA LYS A 520 6.65 -20.53 14.15
C LYS A 520 6.89 -19.07 14.48
N LEU A 521 7.91 -18.81 15.29
CA LEU A 521 8.41 -17.49 15.60
C LEU A 521 9.90 -17.40 15.29
N THR A 522 10.36 -16.18 15.02
CA THR A 522 11.77 -15.89 14.77
C THR A 522 12.28 -14.90 15.81
N VAL A 523 13.32 -15.29 16.55
CA VAL A 523 14.03 -14.36 17.43
C VAL A 523 15.14 -13.68 16.65
N LEU A 524 15.05 -12.37 16.50
CA LEU A 524 15.98 -11.57 15.69
C LEU A 524 17.34 -11.38 16.38
N GLY A 525 18.25 -10.69 15.69
CA GLY A 525 19.47 -10.16 16.31
C GLY A 525 19.15 -9.16 17.44
N PRO A 526 20.15 -8.74 18.23
CA PRO A 526 19.95 -7.72 19.26
C PRO A 526 19.31 -6.44 18.71
N LEU A 527 18.40 -5.85 19.49
CA LEU A 527 17.76 -4.58 19.15
C LEU A 527 18.83 -3.48 19.00
N ALA A 528 18.96 -2.95 17.79
CA ALA A 528 19.91 -1.89 17.46
C ALA A 528 19.25 -0.50 17.60
N ARG A 529 17.99 -0.36 17.20
CA ARG A 529 17.22 0.90 17.27
C ARG A 529 15.73 0.64 17.28
N ILE A 530 14.96 1.69 17.58
CA ILE A 530 13.50 1.73 17.44
C ILE A 530 13.12 3.00 16.68
N ASP A 531 12.07 2.92 15.87
CA ASP A 531 11.41 4.05 15.23
C ASP A 531 9.90 3.99 15.49
N ALA A 532 9.21 5.12 15.32
CA ALA A 532 7.76 5.19 15.37
C ALA A 532 7.15 5.08 13.97
N THR A 533 5.91 4.60 13.87
CA THR A 533 5.16 4.58 12.59
C THR A 533 4.72 5.97 12.11
N ALA A 534 5.02 7.02 12.87
CA ALA A 534 4.67 8.40 12.56
C ALA A 534 5.82 9.33 12.97
N ASP A 535 6.29 10.16 12.04
CA ASP A 535 7.36 11.16 12.28
C ASP A 535 6.88 12.30 13.20
N LYS A 536 5.58 12.61 13.14
CA LYS A 536 4.87 13.57 14.02
C LYS A 536 3.39 13.22 14.11
N VAL A 537 2.73 13.68 15.17
CA VAL A 537 1.28 13.51 15.39
C VAL A 537 0.62 14.89 15.53
N GLY A 538 -0.28 15.22 14.61
CA GLY A 538 -1.16 16.38 14.73
C GLY A 538 -2.56 15.95 15.18
N LEU A 539 -3.06 16.52 16.27
CA LEU A 539 -4.41 16.29 16.79
C LEU A 539 -5.22 17.58 16.67
N ALA A 540 -6.44 17.49 16.15
CA ALA A 540 -7.25 18.67 15.81
C ALA A 540 -7.71 19.51 17.03
N GLY A 541 -7.69 18.94 18.24
CA GLY A 541 -8.15 19.56 19.48
C GLY A 541 -8.38 18.50 20.56
N ALA A 542 -9.09 18.86 21.63
CA ALA A 542 -9.42 17.93 22.72
C ALA A 542 -10.19 16.70 22.21
N ASP A 543 -9.95 15.54 22.82
CA ASP A 543 -10.52 14.23 22.49
C ASP A 543 -10.16 13.66 21.10
N ALA A 544 -9.48 14.43 20.24
CA ALA A 544 -8.92 13.91 18.99
C ALA A 544 -7.84 12.86 19.30
N SER A 545 -7.81 11.78 18.50
CA SER A 545 -6.84 10.70 18.69
C SER A 545 -6.17 10.24 17.40
N ALA A 546 -4.94 9.76 17.55
CA ALA A 546 -4.14 9.13 16.49
C ALA A 546 -3.51 7.83 17.00
N LEU A 547 -3.05 6.98 16.07
CA LEU A 547 -2.35 5.74 16.39
C LEU A 547 -0.86 5.90 16.11
N VAL A 548 -0.03 5.47 17.06
CA VAL A 548 1.43 5.41 16.95
C VAL A 548 1.90 4.00 17.29
N GLY A 549 2.57 3.34 16.36
CA GLY A 549 3.20 2.05 16.58
C GLY A 549 4.70 2.21 16.80
N ILE A 550 5.32 1.30 17.54
CA ILE A 550 6.78 1.27 17.74
C ILE A 550 7.34 0.05 17.01
N VAL A 551 8.34 0.27 16.17
CA VAL A 551 9.00 -0.76 15.35
C VAL A 551 10.47 -0.82 15.74
N GLY A 552 10.96 -2.02 16.05
CA GLY A 552 12.38 -2.24 16.33
C GLY A 552 13.12 -2.71 15.09
N TYR A 553 14.44 -2.48 15.08
CA TYR A 553 15.38 -2.96 14.07
C TYR A 553 16.57 -3.66 14.72
N ASP A 554 17.06 -4.73 14.11
CA ASP A 554 18.41 -5.24 14.39
C ASP A 554 19.46 -4.58 13.49
N ALA A 555 20.72 -5.00 13.63
CA ALA A 555 21.85 -4.47 12.86
C ALA A 555 21.81 -4.82 11.36
N GLU A 556 21.01 -5.82 10.96
CA GLU A 556 20.85 -6.23 9.57
C GLU A 556 19.57 -5.64 8.95
N GLY A 557 18.87 -4.74 9.66
CA GLY A 557 17.66 -4.10 9.16
C GLY A 557 16.42 -4.99 9.21
N ASN A 558 16.45 -6.12 9.92
CA ASN A 558 15.24 -6.89 10.17
C ASN A 558 14.34 -6.13 11.14
N THR A 559 13.06 -6.07 10.82
CA THR A 559 12.07 -5.35 11.63
C THR A 559 11.11 -6.27 12.37
N ALA A 560 10.63 -5.81 13.53
CA ALA A 560 9.48 -6.38 14.23
C ALA A 560 8.71 -5.30 15.01
N PRO A 561 7.36 -5.39 15.10
CA PRO A 561 6.58 -4.51 15.96
C PRO A 561 6.93 -4.77 17.43
N ILE A 562 7.05 -3.72 18.24
CA ILE A 562 7.27 -3.83 19.68
C ILE A 562 5.92 -3.86 20.40
N GLU A 563 5.71 -4.85 21.27
CA GLU A 563 4.52 -4.89 22.12
C GLU A 563 4.47 -3.66 23.04
N PRO A 564 3.32 -2.97 23.19
CA PRO A 564 3.20 -1.83 24.12
C PRO A 564 3.63 -2.15 25.56
N ALA A 565 3.56 -3.42 25.97
CA ALA A 565 4.00 -3.86 27.29
C ALA A 565 5.54 -3.80 27.50
N ASP A 566 6.31 -3.78 26.41
CA ASP A 566 7.77 -3.66 26.43
C ASP A 566 8.25 -2.20 26.26
N VAL A 567 7.33 -1.26 26.06
CA VAL A 567 7.63 0.16 25.85
C VAL A 567 7.43 0.94 27.14
N ARG A 568 8.43 1.73 27.51
CA ARG A 568 8.29 2.77 28.54
C ARG A 568 8.03 4.10 27.86
N LEU A 569 6.96 4.77 28.25
CA LEU A 569 6.54 6.05 27.68
C LEU A 569 6.81 7.21 28.64
N ASP A 570 7.30 8.32 28.09
CA ASP A 570 7.41 9.61 28.76
C ASP A 570 6.73 10.68 27.89
N TYR A 571 5.77 11.38 28.48
CA TYR A 571 4.93 12.39 27.83
C TYR A 571 4.18 13.22 28.88
N ASP A 572 3.70 14.40 28.46
CA ASP A 572 2.88 15.26 29.31
C ASP A 572 1.46 14.68 29.49
N ARG A 573 1.17 14.17 30.69
CA ARG A 573 -0.13 13.58 31.06
C ARG A 573 -1.25 14.60 31.26
N SER A 574 -0.92 15.88 31.32
CA SER A 574 -1.91 16.96 31.29
C SER A 574 -2.38 17.25 29.86
N LEU A 575 -1.50 17.06 28.88
CA LEU A 575 -1.78 17.25 27.46
C LEU A 575 -2.36 16.00 26.78
N LEU A 576 -1.84 14.80 27.09
CA LEU A 576 -2.15 13.56 26.37
C LEU A 576 -2.62 12.44 27.31
N ASP A 577 -3.47 11.57 26.78
CA ASP A 577 -3.71 10.22 27.28
C ASP A 577 -3.21 9.21 26.24
N VAL A 578 -2.41 8.23 26.67
CA VAL A 578 -1.80 7.25 25.76
C VAL A 578 -2.12 5.85 26.24
N THR A 579 -2.89 5.11 25.44
CA THR A 579 -3.39 3.79 25.81
C THR A 579 -3.04 2.73 24.76
N PRO A 580 -2.64 1.51 25.16
CA PRO A 580 -2.35 0.44 24.21
C PRO A 580 -3.63 -0.09 23.57
N THR A 581 -3.56 -0.42 22.29
CA THR A 581 -4.64 -1.08 21.54
C THR A 581 -4.34 -2.57 21.36
N GLY A 582 -5.37 -3.36 21.03
CA GLY A 582 -5.23 -4.82 20.88
C GLY A 582 -4.38 -5.26 19.69
N ASP A 583 -4.22 -4.39 18.69
CA ASP A 583 -3.41 -4.54 17.49
C ASP A 583 -1.96 -4.03 17.68
N GLY A 584 -1.53 -3.73 18.91
CA GLY A 584 -0.15 -3.39 19.23
C GLY A 584 0.23 -1.92 18.99
N PHE A 585 -0.73 -1.06 18.63
CA PHE A 585 -0.52 0.39 18.58
C PHE A 585 -0.69 1.05 19.96
N LEU A 586 -0.26 2.31 20.03
CA LEU A 586 -0.58 3.26 21.08
C LEU A 586 -1.61 4.25 20.53
N ARG A 587 -2.77 4.35 21.16
CA ARG A 587 -3.73 5.43 20.91
C ARG A 587 -3.33 6.64 21.72
N VAL A 588 -2.96 7.72 21.02
CA VAL A 588 -2.60 9.03 21.59
C VAL A 588 -3.82 9.93 21.47
N THR A 589 -4.41 10.32 22.58
CA THR A 589 -5.61 11.17 22.66
C THR A 589 -5.28 12.49 23.34
N ALA A 590 -5.72 13.60 22.75
CA ALA A 590 -5.55 14.93 23.35
C ALA A 590 -6.52 15.15 24.53
N LYS A 591 -6.02 15.74 25.62
CA LYS A 591 -6.80 16.14 26.79
C LYS A 591 -7.04 17.65 26.88
N ALA A 592 -6.26 18.43 26.13
CA ALA A 592 -6.39 19.89 26.04
C ALA A 592 -6.80 20.31 24.62
N GLY A 593 -7.33 21.52 24.46
CA GLY A 593 -7.72 22.06 23.15
C GLY A 593 -6.54 22.55 22.30
N THR A 594 -5.41 22.88 22.93
CA THR A 594 -4.16 23.27 22.29
C THR A 594 -2.97 22.81 23.14
N GLY A 595 -1.81 22.61 22.52
CA GLY A 595 -0.55 22.35 23.19
C GLY A 595 0.45 21.57 22.34
N GLY A 596 1.72 21.58 22.74
CA GLY A 596 2.79 20.83 22.09
C GLY A 596 3.60 20.04 23.10
N GLY A 597 3.97 18.81 22.76
CA GLY A 597 4.82 17.98 23.61
C GLY A 597 5.45 16.81 22.85
N LEU A 598 6.35 16.10 23.51
CA LEU A 598 6.98 14.89 22.96
C LEU A 598 6.31 13.64 23.55
N LEU A 599 6.04 12.66 22.70
CA LEU A 599 5.82 11.28 23.09
C LEU A 599 7.14 10.52 22.92
N THR A 600 7.85 10.29 24.02
CA THR A 600 9.12 9.56 24.01
C THR A 600 8.87 8.09 24.35
N ALA A 601 9.25 7.20 23.45
CA ALA A 601 9.21 5.75 23.65
C ALA A 601 10.62 5.21 23.92
N ARG A 602 10.77 4.37 24.94
CA ARG A 602 12.03 3.71 25.31
C ARG A 602 11.86 2.20 25.40
N VAL A 603 12.76 1.46 24.75
CA VAL A 603 12.83 -0.01 24.76
C VAL A 603 14.28 -0.40 25.04
N GLY A 604 14.55 -0.89 26.26
CA GLY A 604 15.92 -1.08 26.72
C GLY A 604 16.73 0.23 26.67
N ALA A 605 17.81 0.25 25.89
CA ALA A 605 18.63 1.45 25.65
C ALA A 605 18.15 2.29 24.46
N ALA A 606 17.35 1.72 23.56
CA ALA A 606 16.85 2.42 22.37
C ALA A 606 15.74 3.40 22.75
N THR A 607 15.76 4.58 22.14
CA THR A 607 14.78 5.66 22.38
C THR A 607 14.40 6.29 21.05
N THR A 608 13.12 6.63 20.88
CA THR A 608 12.60 7.46 19.79
C THR A 608 11.59 8.45 20.38
N ALA A 609 11.45 9.62 19.76
CA ALA A 609 10.54 10.66 20.22
C ALA A 609 9.67 11.15 19.07
N VAL A 610 8.36 11.20 19.30
CA VAL A 610 7.37 11.67 18.32
C VAL A 610 6.83 13.02 18.80
N PRO A 611 7.04 14.10 18.04
CA PRO A 611 6.40 15.38 18.31
C PRO A 611 4.88 15.26 18.18
N VAL A 612 4.17 15.71 19.20
CA VAL A 612 2.71 15.74 19.24
C VAL A 612 2.25 17.19 19.40
N THR A 613 1.43 17.64 18.45
CA THR A 613 0.81 18.98 18.47
C THR A 613 -0.70 18.82 18.54
N VAL A 614 -1.34 19.58 19.40
CA VAL A 614 -2.79 19.61 19.59
C VAL A 614 -3.30 21.00 19.23
N GLY A 615 -4.35 21.05 18.42
CA GLY A 615 -4.93 22.30 17.92
C GLY A 615 -3.99 23.06 16.97
N LEU A 616 -4.50 24.18 16.49
CA LEU A 616 -3.75 25.17 15.73
C LEU A 616 -3.95 26.53 16.40
N GLU A 617 -2.89 27.31 16.50
CA GLU A 617 -2.94 28.71 16.93
C GLU A 617 -3.10 29.61 15.70
N GLU A 618 -3.94 30.64 15.82
CA GLU A 618 -4.05 31.67 14.79
C GLU A 618 -2.96 32.72 15.01
N VAL A 619 -1.99 32.76 14.09
CA VAL A 619 -0.95 33.77 14.05
C VAL A 619 -1.35 34.81 13.01
N PRO A 620 -1.61 36.07 13.39
CA PRO A 620 -1.89 37.14 12.43
C PRO A 620 -0.72 37.33 11.45
N VAL A 621 -1.03 37.37 10.16
CA VAL A 621 -0.04 37.57 9.08
C VAL A 621 -0.23 38.92 8.39
N ALA A 622 -1.47 39.29 8.10
CA ALA A 622 -1.80 40.62 7.57
C ALA A 622 -3.19 41.06 8.05
N THR A 623 -3.23 42.09 8.89
CA THR A 623 -4.47 42.79 9.32
C THR A 623 -4.89 43.89 8.35
N PHE A 624 -4.06 44.19 7.34
CA PHE A 624 -4.26 45.24 6.34
C PHE A 624 -4.40 46.67 6.88
N ASP A 625 -3.93 46.94 8.10
CA ASP A 625 -3.76 48.31 8.61
C ASP A 625 -2.83 49.16 7.72
N ASP A 626 -1.99 48.51 6.91
CA ASP A 626 -1.10 49.12 5.93
C ASP A 626 -1.61 49.01 4.48
N ALA A 627 -2.91 48.75 4.25
CA ALA A 627 -3.51 48.52 2.93
C ALA A 627 -3.15 49.57 1.86
N ALA A 628 -2.86 50.81 2.28
CA ALA A 628 -2.45 51.90 1.38
C ALA A 628 -1.08 51.67 0.72
N ASN A 629 -0.24 50.79 1.28
CA ASN A 629 1.09 50.44 0.77
C ASN A 629 1.09 49.21 -0.12
N TRP A 630 -0.03 48.47 -0.18
CA TRP A 630 -0.20 47.33 -1.07
C TRP A 630 -0.36 47.81 -2.52
N ARG A 631 0.22 47.06 -3.46
CA ARG A 631 0.23 47.43 -4.88
C ARG A 631 -0.59 46.47 -5.70
N PHE A 632 -1.31 47.02 -6.66
CA PHE A 632 -1.98 46.23 -7.69
C PHE A 632 -0.98 45.84 -8.78
N SER A 633 -1.00 44.57 -9.16
CA SER A 633 -0.47 44.13 -10.45
C SER A 633 -1.43 43.11 -11.08
N ALA A 634 -1.23 42.76 -12.35
CA ALA A 634 -2.14 41.85 -13.03
C ALA A 634 -1.47 41.06 -14.15
N ALA A 635 -2.07 39.93 -14.51
CA ALA A 635 -1.82 39.21 -15.74
C ALA A 635 -3.06 39.31 -16.62
N ARG A 636 -2.94 40.03 -17.76
CA ARG A 636 -4.01 40.20 -18.75
C ARG A 636 -5.32 40.73 -18.15
N ALA A 637 -5.20 41.63 -17.17
CA ALA A 637 -6.30 42.34 -16.52
C ALA A 637 -5.85 43.77 -16.15
N THR A 638 -6.80 44.65 -15.87
CA THR A 638 -6.55 45.98 -15.28
C THR A 638 -7.32 46.09 -13.97
N GLY A 639 -6.98 47.06 -13.11
CA GLY A 639 -7.61 47.17 -11.79
C GLY A 639 -6.85 48.07 -10.81
N SER A 640 -7.23 47.98 -9.53
CA SER A 640 -6.59 48.76 -8.46
C SER A 640 -6.68 48.03 -7.11
N ALA A 641 -5.80 48.41 -6.18
CA ALA A 641 -5.81 47.98 -4.79
C ALA A 641 -5.89 49.24 -3.91
N ALA A 642 -6.78 49.24 -2.91
CA ALA A 642 -6.98 50.38 -2.03
C ALA A 642 -7.51 49.94 -0.64
N PRO A 643 -7.29 50.73 0.42
CA PRO A 643 -7.96 50.53 1.71
C PRO A 643 -9.48 50.62 1.59
N ALA A 644 -10.20 49.78 2.32
CA ALA A 644 -11.66 49.84 2.46
C ALA A 644 -12.09 49.35 3.86
N PRO A 645 -13.36 49.53 4.28
CA PRO A 645 -13.87 48.89 5.48
C PRO A 645 -13.74 47.36 5.40
N GLY A 646 -13.03 46.77 6.36
CA GLY A 646 -12.82 45.33 6.50
C GLY A 646 -13.89 44.66 7.37
N HIS A 647 -13.63 43.40 7.73
CA HIS A 647 -14.46 42.61 8.62
C HIS A 647 -14.24 42.98 10.09
N THR A 648 -12.98 43.19 10.51
CA THR A 648 -12.63 43.61 11.89
C THR A 648 -12.00 45.00 11.95
N GLY A 649 -11.43 45.49 10.84
CA GLY A 649 -10.73 46.76 10.76
C GLY A 649 -10.64 47.34 9.34
N THR A 650 -9.43 47.66 8.88
CA THR A 650 -9.18 48.11 7.50
C THR A 650 -8.94 46.90 6.62
N GLY A 651 -9.79 46.65 5.62
CA GLY A 651 -9.56 45.60 4.62
C GLY A 651 -8.87 46.14 3.37
N LEU A 652 -8.33 45.22 2.57
CA LEU A 652 -7.78 45.53 1.25
C LEU A 652 -8.83 45.27 0.16
N LYS A 653 -9.32 46.34 -0.46
CA LYS A 653 -10.19 46.26 -1.64
C LYS A 653 -9.37 46.06 -2.89
N LEU A 654 -9.75 45.05 -3.67
CA LEU A 654 -9.19 44.76 -4.98
C LEU A 654 -10.29 44.94 -6.04
N THR A 655 -10.11 45.87 -6.97
CA THR A 655 -10.98 46.02 -8.14
C THR A 655 -10.26 45.52 -9.38
N TYR A 656 -10.98 44.88 -10.29
CA TYR A 656 -10.37 44.32 -11.50
C TYR A 656 -11.34 44.19 -12.66
N ASP A 657 -10.78 44.21 -13.87
CA ASP A 657 -11.45 44.04 -15.14
C ASP A 657 -10.88 42.82 -15.89
N PHE A 658 -11.67 41.74 -15.92
CA PHE A 658 -11.35 40.50 -16.61
C PHE A 658 -11.96 40.42 -18.03
N SER A 659 -12.54 41.51 -18.55
CA SER A 659 -13.04 41.59 -19.93
C SER A 659 -11.94 41.80 -20.98
N THR A 660 -10.70 42.04 -20.53
CA THR A 660 -9.59 42.49 -21.39
C THR A 660 -8.88 41.38 -22.18
N SER A 661 -9.16 40.10 -21.90
CA SER A 661 -8.56 38.94 -22.59
C SER A 661 -9.42 37.68 -22.44
N THR A 662 -9.30 36.73 -23.37
CA THR A 662 -9.89 35.38 -23.29
C THR A 662 -8.92 34.32 -22.73
N GLY A 663 -7.65 34.68 -22.49
CA GLY A 663 -6.71 33.80 -21.78
C GLY A 663 -6.99 33.73 -20.28
N THR A 664 -6.18 33.05 -19.48
CA THR A 664 -6.27 33.16 -18.01
C THR A 664 -5.91 34.58 -17.55
N ARG A 665 -6.77 35.19 -16.72
CA ARG A 665 -6.63 36.53 -16.15
C ARG A 665 -6.38 36.41 -14.66
N ALA A 666 -5.59 37.33 -14.10
CA ALA A 666 -5.39 37.39 -12.66
C ALA A 666 -5.18 38.82 -12.18
N ALA A 667 -5.75 39.14 -11.02
CA ALA A 667 -5.61 40.39 -10.32
C ALA A 667 -4.84 40.14 -9.02
N TYR A 668 -3.65 40.72 -8.89
CA TYR A 668 -2.72 40.49 -7.79
C TYR A 668 -2.76 41.66 -6.79
N ALA A 669 -2.76 41.31 -5.51
CA ALA A 669 -2.46 42.19 -4.39
C ALA A 669 -1.05 41.86 -3.88
N ASP A 670 -0.08 42.71 -4.24
CA ASP A 670 1.31 42.55 -3.83
C ASP A 670 1.58 43.36 -2.54
N PRO A 671 2.07 42.73 -1.46
CA PRO A 671 2.45 43.44 -0.24
C PRO A 671 3.69 44.31 -0.47
N PRO A 672 3.93 45.35 0.37
CA PRO A 672 5.08 46.25 0.24
C PRO A 672 6.44 45.52 0.34
N ALA A 673 6.47 44.40 1.06
CA ALA A 673 7.55 43.42 1.09
C ALA A 673 6.95 42.01 1.24
N TRP A 674 7.72 40.97 0.91
CA TRP A 674 7.25 39.60 1.14
C TRP A 674 7.09 39.36 2.64
N ILE A 675 5.99 38.77 3.05
CA ILE A 675 5.63 38.66 4.48
C ILE A 675 6.17 37.32 5.00
N PRO A 676 7.20 37.30 5.86
CA PRO A 676 7.63 36.06 6.51
C PRO A 676 6.52 35.56 7.45
N VAL A 677 6.36 34.24 7.52
CA VAL A 677 5.39 33.61 8.41
C VAL A 677 6.14 32.72 9.38
N ASP A 678 6.00 33.01 10.67
CA ASP A 678 6.65 32.26 11.73
C ASP A 678 6.01 30.88 11.92
N GLY A 679 6.83 29.91 12.34
CA GLY A 679 6.39 28.53 12.59
C GLY A 679 6.15 27.70 11.33
N GLN A 680 5.31 26.67 11.46
CA GLN A 680 4.99 25.71 10.40
C GLN A 680 3.49 25.70 10.07
N PRO A 681 2.95 26.76 9.44
CA PRO A 681 1.51 26.87 9.17
C PRO A 681 0.98 25.64 8.41
N GLN A 682 -0.10 25.05 8.91
CA GLN A 682 -0.81 23.96 8.22
C GLN A 682 -1.90 24.48 7.29
N ALA A 683 -2.36 25.72 7.50
CA ALA A 683 -3.30 26.39 6.64
C ALA A 683 -3.17 27.92 6.79
N PHE A 684 -3.73 28.65 5.84
CA PHE A 684 -3.93 30.10 5.92
C PHE A 684 -5.42 30.40 5.85
N GLY A 685 -5.91 31.18 6.80
CA GLY A 685 -7.27 31.67 6.85
C GLY A 685 -7.35 33.15 6.49
N MET A 686 -8.45 33.59 5.89
CA MET A 686 -8.74 35.01 5.66
C MET A 686 -10.23 35.24 5.47
N TRP A 687 -10.70 36.45 5.80
CA TRP A 687 -12.05 36.89 5.47
C TRP A 687 -12.07 37.47 4.06
N ILE A 688 -13.04 37.04 3.25
CA ILE A 688 -13.24 37.57 1.89
C ILE A 688 -14.69 38.02 1.73
N HIS A 689 -14.88 39.29 1.41
CA HIS A 689 -16.14 39.84 0.94
C HIS A 689 -16.21 39.73 -0.58
N SER A 690 -17.12 38.90 -1.08
CA SER A 690 -17.32 38.70 -2.51
C SER A 690 -18.69 39.20 -3.01
N THR A 691 -18.81 39.33 -4.33
CA THR A 691 -20.05 39.62 -5.06
C THR A 691 -20.61 38.40 -5.80
N GLY A 692 -19.95 37.23 -5.71
CA GLY A 692 -20.44 35.96 -6.23
C GLY A 692 -20.15 35.70 -7.71
N LYS A 693 -19.06 36.25 -8.26
CA LYS A 693 -18.72 36.13 -9.69
C LYS A 693 -17.96 34.85 -10.07
N GLY A 694 -17.46 34.09 -9.10
CA GLY A 694 -16.87 32.77 -9.35
C GLY A 694 -15.36 32.75 -9.58
N GLU A 695 -14.64 33.88 -9.44
CA GLU A 695 -13.18 33.88 -9.51
C GLU A 695 -12.51 32.99 -8.45
N TRP A 696 -11.29 32.53 -8.73
CA TRP A 696 -10.55 31.60 -7.87
C TRP A 696 -9.54 32.34 -6.96
N PRO A 697 -9.77 32.44 -5.64
CA PRO A 697 -8.81 33.07 -4.72
C PRO A 697 -7.60 32.17 -4.50
N SER A 698 -6.42 32.78 -4.41
CA SER A 698 -5.15 32.07 -4.28
C SER A 698 -4.15 32.87 -3.44
N LEU A 699 -3.37 32.14 -2.64
CA LEU A 699 -2.24 32.68 -1.88
C LEU A 699 -0.94 32.09 -2.41
N HIS A 700 0.00 32.96 -2.81
CA HIS A 700 1.28 32.54 -3.36
C HIS A 700 2.37 32.64 -2.28
N LEU A 701 3.02 31.52 -2.00
CA LEU A 701 4.08 31.36 -1.01
C LEU A 701 5.41 30.97 -1.66
N HIS A 702 6.51 31.33 -1.00
CA HIS A 702 7.80 30.68 -1.20
C HIS A 702 8.22 29.98 0.10
N ASP A 703 8.85 28.82 -0.03
CA ASP A 703 9.35 28.04 1.09
C ASP A 703 10.84 28.33 1.38
N ALA A 704 11.43 27.63 2.35
CA ALA A 704 12.83 27.84 2.76
C ALA A 704 13.87 27.46 1.70
N LEU A 705 13.48 26.65 0.70
CA LEU A 705 14.30 26.31 -0.47
C LEU A 705 14.00 27.24 -1.66
N ASP A 706 13.21 28.28 -1.44
CA ASP A 706 12.71 29.22 -2.44
C ASP A 706 11.80 28.58 -3.51
N GLN A 707 11.20 27.41 -3.22
CA GLN A 707 10.20 26.80 -4.09
C GLN A 707 8.85 27.52 -3.96
N GLN A 708 8.17 27.69 -5.10
CA GLN A 708 6.89 28.38 -5.20
C GLN A 708 5.72 27.43 -4.91
N HIS A 709 4.81 27.88 -4.05
CA HIS A 709 3.58 27.16 -3.72
C HIS A 709 2.37 28.07 -3.89
N VAL A 710 1.35 27.61 -4.59
CA VAL A 710 0.08 28.34 -4.75
C VAL A 710 -1.01 27.60 -3.99
N LEU A 711 -1.46 28.17 -2.89
CA LEU A 711 -2.60 27.67 -2.14
C LEU A 711 -3.87 28.20 -2.76
N ARG A 712 -4.85 27.33 -3.01
CA ARG A 712 -6.09 27.69 -3.69
C ARG A 712 -7.28 27.53 -2.75
N GLY A 713 -8.12 28.56 -2.67
CA GLY A 713 -9.39 28.52 -1.94
C GLY A 713 -10.55 27.99 -2.79
N PRO A 714 -11.78 27.96 -2.26
CA PRO A 714 -12.99 27.70 -3.05
C PRO A 714 -13.27 28.87 -4.01
N TYR A 715 -13.90 28.59 -5.16
CA TYR A 715 -14.39 29.63 -6.07
C TYR A 715 -15.34 30.60 -5.36
N LEU A 716 -15.23 31.90 -5.66
CA LEU A 716 -16.02 32.96 -5.01
C LEU A 716 -17.46 33.02 -5.55
N ASP A 717 -18.27 31.99 -5.29
CA ASP A 717 -19.67 31.84 -5.72
C ASP A 717 -20.71 32.41 -4.73
N TRP A 718 -20.27 33.14 -3.71
CA TRP A 718 -21.11 33.74 -2.68
C TRP A 718 -21.04 35.27 -2.66
N THR A 719 -22.06 35.89 -2.06
CA THR A 719 -22.09 37.34 -1.81
C THR A 719 -21.91 37.61 -0.30
N GLY A 720 -21.11 38.62 0.04
CA GLY A 720 -20.83 39.01 1.43
C GLY A 720 -19.55 38.39 2.00
N TRP A 721 -19.34 38.59 3.31
CA TRP A 721 -18.19 38.07 4.05
C TRP A 721 -18.27 36.56 4.26
N ARG A 722 -17.18 35.86 3.98
CA ARG A 722 -16.99 34.45 4.36
C ARG A 722 -15.53 34.22 4.75
N TYR A 723 -15.31 33.42 5.79
CA TYR A 723 -13.98 32.95 6.14
C TYR A 723 -13.56 31.83 5.19
N VAL A 724 -12.39 31.98 4.59
CA VAL A 724 -11.79 31.02 3.66
C VAL A 724 -10.50 30.50 4.26
N GLU A 725 -10.35 29.18 4.29
CA GLU A 725 -9.12 28.52 4.72
C GLU A 725 -8.48 27.78 3.53
N MET A 726 -7.16 27.89 3.40
CA MET A 726 -6.36 27.28 2.35
C MET A 726 -5.26 26.42 2.99
N ALA A 727 -5.31 25.10 2.80
CA ALA A 727 -4.35 24.17 3.40
C ALA A 727 -2.96 24.26 2.77
N VAL A 728 -1.91 24.11 3.58
CA VAL A 728 -0.52 24.01 3.11
C VAL A 728 -0.21 22.56 2.75
N PRO A 729 0.26 22.25 1.52
CA PRO A 729 0.59 20.89 1.12
C PRO A 729 1.71 20.26 1.96
N ALA A 730 1.72 18.92 2.03
CA ALA A 730 2.86 18.19 2.57
C ALA A 730 4.13 18.46 1.71
N GLY A 731 5.30 18.48 2.35
CA GLY A 731 6.58 18.69 1.67
C GLY A 731 7.10 20.13 1.65
N VAL A 732 6.27 21.12 2.00
CA VAL A 732 6.69 22.53 2.15
C VAL A 732 7.78 22.67 3.22
N GLN A 733 8.86 23.37 2.90
CA GLN A 733 9.98 23.62 3.82
C GLN A 733 9.82 24.97 4.54
N TYR A 734 9.90 24.99 5.86
CA TYR A 734 9.71 26.20 6.65
C TYR A 734 11.03 26.89 7.01
N PRO A 735 11.06 28.23 7.21
CA PRO A 735 9.92 29.16 7.19
C PRO A 735 9.38 29.45 5.78
N VAL A 736 8.11 29.82 5.68
CA VAL A 736 7.49 30.27 4.42
C VAL A 736 7.35 31.78 4.40
N ARG A 737 7.22 32.35 3.21
CA ARG A 737 6.99 33.78 2.99
C ARG A 737 5.88 34.01 1.95
N ILE A 738 4.91 34.86 2.28
CA ILE A 738 3.83 35.24 1.37
C ILE A 738 4.38 36.21 0.33
N ARG A 739 4.25 35.82 -0.94
CA ARG A 739 4.60 36.66 -2.09
C ARG A 739 3.49 37.65 -2.42
N ARG A 740 2.24 37.15 -2.48
CA ARG A 740 1.03 37.91 -2.87
C ARG A 740 -0.25 37.10 -2.63
N PHE A 741 -1.38 37.81 -2.52
CA PHE A 741 -2.72 37.25 -2.69
C PHE A 741 -3.23 37.59 -4.10
N TYR A 742 -4.06 36.74 -4.70
CA TYR A 742 -4.71 37.06 -5.96
C TYR A 742 -5.99 36.29 -6.23
N VAL A 743 -6.78 36.80 -7.17
CA VAL A 743 -7.90 36.06 -7.78
C VAL A 743 -7.61 35.81 -9.26
N ALA A 744 -8.04 34.66 -9.77
CA ALA A 744 -7.88 34.29 -11.17
C ALA A 744 -9.20 33.84 -11.80
N GLU A 745 -9.37 34.18 -13.08
CA GLU A 745 -10.44 33.67 -13.94
C GLU A 745 -9.81 32.87 -15.08
N THR A 746 -10.25 31.62 -15.20
CA THR A 746 -9.74 30.63 -16.15
C THR A 746 -10.71 30.33 -17.28
N ASP A 747 -12.00 30.65 -17.13
CA ASP A 747 -12.99 30.53 -18.20
C ASP A 747 -12.80 31.69 -19.20
N GLY A 748 -12.45 31.34 -20.44
CA GLY A 748 -12.28 32.31 -21.52
C GLY A 748 -13.58 32.95 -22.02
N ALA A 749 -14.74 32.39 -21.67
CA ALA A 749 -16.05 32.93 -22.01
C ALA A 749 -16.57 33.93 -20.96
N ALA A 750 -16.06 33.88 -19.73
CA ALA A 750 -16.44 34.83 -18.68
C ALA A 750 -15.81 36.20 -18.94
N ALA A 751 -16.59 37.29 -18.93
CA ALA A 751 -16.08 38.64 -19.12
C ALA A 751 -16.84 39.60 -18.21
N TYR A 752 -16.14 40.19 -17.24
CA TYR A 752 -16.76 41.04 -16.23
C TYR A 752 -15.74 41.93 -15.53
N THR A 753 -16.25 43.00 -14.92
CA THR A 753 -15.55 43.75 -13.87
C THR A 753 -16.06 43.32 -12.51
N ASN A 754 -15.19 43.30 -11.51
CA ASN A 754 -15.59 42.96 -10.15
C ASN A 754 -14.74 43.67 -9.09
N GLU A 755 -15.21 43.59 -7.85
CA GLU A 755 -14.46 43.97 -6.66
C GLU A 755 -14.64 42.95 -5.54
N ILE A 756 -13.57 42.78 -4.75
CA ILE A 756 -13.60 42.03 -3.49
C ILE A 756 -12.90 42.84 -2.40
N VAL A 757 -13.17 42.51 -1.15
CA VAL A 757 -12.39 43.00 0.00
C VAL A 757 -11.85 41.80 0.74
N ILE A 758 -10.55 41.79 1.03
CA ILE A 758 -9.92 40.79 1.89
C ILE A 758 -9.52 41.42 3.22
N ASP A 759 -9.63 40.64 4.30
CA ASP A 759 -9.24 41.07 5.65
C ASP A 759 -8.68 39.89 6.46
N ASP A 760 -7.87 40.20 7.48
CA ASP A 760 -7.31 39.26 8.47
C ASP A 760 -6.70 37.97 7.88
N ILE A 761 -5.61 38.08 7.11
CA ILE A 761 -4.83 36.88 6.78
C ILE A 761 -4.19 36.37 8.07
N VAL A 762 -4.54 35.15 8.47
CA VAL A 762 -3.97 34.42 9.60
C VAL A 762 -3.33 33.12 9.14
N ALA A 763 -2.23 32.75 9.78
CA ALA A 763 -1.58 31.47 9.65
C ALA A 763 -2.08 30.54 10.76
N LYS A 764 -2.48 29.32 10.42
CA LYS A 764 -2.87 28.28 11.38
C LYS A 764 -1.64 27.45 11.73
N VAL A 765 -0.96 27.82 12.80
CA VAL A 765 0.33 27.26 13.16
C VAL A 765 0.15 26.28 14.31
N PRO A 766 0.62 25.03 14.19
CA PRO A 766 0.62 24.12 15.33
C PRO A 766 1.61 24.64 16.38
N PRO A 767 1.36 24.42 17.68
CA PRO A 767 2.32 24.76 18.72
C PRO A 767 3.71 24.18 18.40
N THR A 768 4.77 24.98 18.63
CA THR A 768 6.13 24.53 18.32
C THR A 768 6.56 23.45 19.32
N VAL A 769 7.10 22.35 18.80
CA VAL A 769 7.68 21.28 19.60
C VAL A 769 9.13 21.11 19.18
N GLU A 770 10.06 21.36 20.10
CA GLU A 770 11.47 21.05 19.89
C GLU A 770 11.66 19.54 20.02
N ALA A 771 11.94 18.90 18.89
CA ALA A 771 12.32 17.49 18.84
C ALA A 771 13.85 17.36 18.96
N PRO A 772 14.37 16.34 19.65
CA PRO A 772 15.78 16.03 19.60
C PRO A 772 16.20 15.73 18.15
N ALA A 773 17.34 16.28 17.72
CA ALA A 773 17.87 15.99 16.40
C ALA A 773 18.14 14.49 16.25
N GLU A 774 17.62 13.89 15.20
CA GLU A 774 17.93 12.50 14.89
C GLU A 774 19.38 12.40 14.39
N PRO A 775 20.18 11.44 14.90
CA PRO A 775 21.50 11.21 14.38
C PRO A 775 21.41 10.75 12.92
N ALA A 776 22.26 11.30 12.05
CA ALA A 776 22.36 10.86 10.67
C ALA A 776 22.71 9.36 10.61
N ARG A 777 21.89 8.59 9.89
CA ARG A 777 22.03 7.14 9.77
C ARG A 777 22.53 6.79 8.38
N THR A 778 23.52 5.90 8.30
CA THR A 778 23.98 5.32 7.04
C THR A 778 24.30 3.85 7.26
N ASP A 779 23.91 2.99 6.31
CA ASP A 779 24.28 1.58 6.32
C ASP A 779 25.80 1.40 6.20
N LYS A 780 26.30 0.31 6.80
CA LYS A 780 27.70 -0.10 6.78
C LYS A 780 28.24 -0.41 5.38
N VAL A 781 27.40 -0.52 4.35
CA VAL A 781 27.84 -0.60 2.96
C VAL A 781 28.63 0.65 2.55
N VAL A 782 28.35 1.82 3.14
CA VAL A 782 29.09 3.05 2.85
C VAL A 782 30.42 3.05 3.58
N VAL A 783 31.52 3.13 2.82
CA VAL A 783 32.87 3.25 3.36
C VAL A 783 33.00 4.60 4.06
N ARG A 784 33.30 4.60 5.35
CA ARG A 784 33.51 5.84 6.12
C ARG A 784 34.97 6.29 6.08
N ASP A 785 35.87 5.33 6.29
CA ASP A 785 37.31 5.49 6.26
C ASP A 785 37.95 4.43 5.33
N GLY A 786 38.76 4.88 4.37
CA GLY A 786 39.46 4.08 3.38
C GLY A 786 38.89 4.17 1.96
N THR A 787 39.32 3.24 1.11
CA THR A 787 38.89 3.15 -0.30
C THR A 787 38.44 1.75 -0.65
N VAL A 788 37.77 1.61 -1.80
CA VAL A 788 37.40 0.31 -2.37
C VAL A 788 38.46 -0.24 -3.34
N ASP A 789 39.67 0.33 -3.35
CA ASP A 789 40.72 -0.05 -4.32
C ASP A 789 41.25 -1.48 -4.11
N GLY A 790 41.04 -2.06 -2.93
CA GLY A 790 41.41 -3.43 -2.60
C GLY A 790 40.39 -4.50 -3.00
N ALA A 791 39.24 -4.11 -3.55
CA ALA A 791 38.21 -5.07 -3.97
C ALA A 791 38.61 -5.85 -5.24
N ASP A 792 38.04 -7.05 -5.44
CA ASP A 792 38.34 -7.90 -6.61
C ASP A 792 38.10 -7.17 -7.95
N TRP A 793 37.08 -6.32 -8.00
CA TRP A 793 36.77 -5.43 -9.13
C TRP A 793 35.83 -4.29 -8.68
N ARG A 794 35.62 -3.29 -9.55
CA ARG A 794 34.88 -2.08 -9.19
C ARG A 794 33.95 -1.60 -10.31
N PHE A 795 32.82 -0.99 -9.97
CA PHE A 795 31.97 -0.28 -10.94
C PHE A 795 31.53 1.08 -10.38
N ALA A 796 31.32 2.06 -11.25
CA ALA A 796 30.87 3.40 -10.85
C ALA A 796 29.37 3.60 -11.12
N VAL A 797 28.73 4.46 -10.32
CA VAL A 797 27.34 4.90 -10.53
C VAL A 797 27.27 6.42 -10.48
N LEU A 798 26.60 7.02 -11.46
CA LEU A 798 26.22 8.44 -11.49
C LEU A 798 24.73 8.59 -11.80
N SER A 799 24.11 9.65 -11.30
CA SER A 799 22.67 9.94 -11.47
C SER A 799 22.43 11.46 -11.51
N ASP A 800 21.28 11.88 -12.03
CA ASP A 800 20.73 13.22 -11.81
C ASP A 800 21.68 14.37 -12.24
N ALA A 801 22.16 14.29 -13.48
CA ALA A 801 22.89 15.38 -14.13
C ALA A 801 21.94 16.44 -14.73
N GLN A 802 20.81 15.99 -15.30
CA GLN A 802 19.69 16.79 -15.82
C GLN A 802 20.09 17.98 -16.72
N PHE A 803 20.97 17.77 -17.71
CA PHE A 803 21.26 18.82 -18.69
C PHE A 803 20.32 18.78 -19.90
N VAL A 804 20.27 19.88 -20.65
CA VAL A 804 19.52 20.01 -21.92
C VAL A 804 20.44 20.43 -23.06
N ALA A 805 20.13 19.98 -24.28
CA ALA A 805 20.84 20.39 -25.49
C ALA A 805 20.61 21.85 -25.88
N ALA A 806 19.53 22.47 -25.37
CA ALA A 806 19.28 23.89 -25.55
C ALA A 806 20.29 24.79 -24.81
N ALA A 807 21.02 24.24 -23.82
CA ALA A 807 22.05 24.94 -23.05
C ALA A 807 23.33 24.09 -22.93
N PRO A 808 24.04 23.84 -24.05
CA PRO A 808 25.14 22.88 -24.11
C PRO A 808 26.39 23.32 -23.32
N ASP A 809 26.50 24.62 -23.01
CA ASP A 809 27.61 25.21 -22.25
C ASP A 809 27.20 25.54 -20.80
N SER A 810 26.12 24.93 -20.29
CA SER A 810 25.64 25.15 -18.92
C SER A 810 26.53 24.52 -17.85
N ASP A 811 26.41 25.01 -16.63
CA ASP A 811 27.09 24.44 -15.45
C ASP A 811 26.74 22.96 -15.25
N LEU A 812 25.52 22.53 -15.62
CA LEU A 812 25.10 21.12 -15.53
C LEU A 812 25.91 20.23 -16.48
N VAL A 813 26.14 20.68 -17.73
CA VAL A 813 27.01 19.97 -18.67
C VAL A 813 28.46 19.95 -18.18
N ALA A 814 28.96 21.07 -17.65
CA ALA A 814 30.31 21.15 -17.11
C ALA A 814 30.51 20.17 -15.93
N GLN A 815 29.54 20.08 -15.02
CA GLN A 815 29.57 19.13 -13.90
C GLN A 815 29.46 17.68 -14.38
N ALA A 816 28.57 17.37 -15.33
CA ALA A 816 28.47 16.03 -15.91
C ALA A 816 29.81 15.57 -16.52
N ARG A 817 30.47 16.45 -17.27
CA ARG A 817 31.81 16.18 -17.84
C ARG A 817 32.86 15.99 -16.76
N ARG A 818 32.87 16.83 -15.72
CA ARG A 818 33.76 16.65 -14.55
C ARG A 818 33.59 15.27 -13.93
N THR A 819 32.35 14.88 -13.61
CA THR A 819 32.05 13.57 -13.01
C THR A 819 32.56 12.43 -13.87
N LEU A 820 32.33 12.47 -15.20
CA LEU A 820 32.80 11.43 -16.12
C LEU A 820 34.34 11.33 -16.15
N ARG A 821 35.06 12.46 -16.11
CA ARG A 821 36.53 12.47 -16.03
C ARG A 821 37.04 11.88 -14.72
N GLU A 822 36.40 12.23 -13.60
CA GLU A 822 36.73 11.66 -12.29
C GLU A 822 36.48 10.15 -12.27
N VAL A 823 35.34 9.69 -12.79
CA VAL A 823 35.01 8.27 -12.93
C VAL A 823 36.06 7.55 -13.77
N ARG A 824 36.40 8.09 -14.96
CA ARG A 824 37.43 7.49 -15.83
C ARG A 824 38.79 7.42 -15.13
N ALA A 825 39.19 8.48 -14.43
CA ALA A 825 40.45 8.51 -13.68
C ALA A 825 40.50 7.46 -12.55
N ALA A 826 39.35 7.15 -11.95
CA ALA A 826 39.24 6.13 -10.92
C ALA A 826 39.33 4.68 -11.46
N ARG A 827 39.23 4.49 -12.78
CA ARG A 827 39.38 3.21 -13.50
C ARG A 827 38.45 2.08 -13.00
N PRO A 828 37.12 2.27 -12.95
CA PRO A 828 36.18 1.16 -12.77
C PRO A 828 36.21 0.20 -13.97
N ASP A 829 35.68 -1.02 -13.80
CA ASP A 829 35.45 -1.97 -14.89
C ASP A 829 34.38 -1.44 -15.87
N PHE A 830 33.36 -0.75 -15.35
CA PHE A 830 32.32 -0.06 -16.14
C PHE A 830 31.60 1.02 -15.31
N LEU A 831 30.84 1.87 -15.99
CA LEU A 831 29.97 2.90 -15.41
C LEU A 831 28.49 2.52 -15.57
N VAL A 832 27.66 2.81 -14.57
CA VAL A 832 26.20 2.86 -14.70
C VAL A 832 25.70 4.29 -14.54
N ILE A 833 24.95 4.76 -15.52
CA ILE A 833 24.19 6.01 -15.46
C ILE A 833 22.79 5.62 -14.99
N ASN A 834 22.46 5.88 -13.73
CA ASN A 834 21.19 5.49 -13.12
C ASN A 834 20.18 6.64 -13.17
N GLY A 835 19.70 6.93 -14.38
CA GLY A 835 18.63 7.88 -14.71
C GLY A 835 19.00 9.36 -14.61
N ASP A 836 18.14 10.17 -15.22
CA ASP A 836 18.14 11.63 -15.19
C ASP A 836 19.48 12.25 -15.62
N PHE A 837 20.08 11.71 -16.68
CA PHE A 837 21.28 12.32 -17.26
C PHE A 837 20.91 13.54 -18.09
N VAL A 838 19.82 13.43 -18.87
CA VAL A 838 19.17 14.54 -19.57
C VAL A 838 17.95 15.02 -18.79
N ASP A 839 17.42 16.19 -19.13
CA ASP A 839 16.25 16.78 -18.45
C ASP A 839 14.92 16.62 -19.21
N THR A 840 14.93 16.79 -20.55
CA THR A 840 13.67 16.96 -21.33
C THR A 840 13.33 15.84 -22.30
N ALA A 841 14.16 14.80 -22.42
CA ALA A 841 13.97 13.64 -23.30
C ALA A 841 13.89 13.93 -24.82
N TYR A 842 14.25 15.14 -25.27
CA TYR A 842 14.23 15.44 -26.70
C TYR A 842 15.38 14.72 -27.42
N PRO A 843 15.23 14.37 -28.71
CA PRO A 843 16.29 13.69 -29.47
C PRO A 843 17.64 14.44 -29.45
N ALA A 844 17.59 15.78 -29.41
CA ALA A 844 18.80 16.61 -29.29
C ALA A 844 19.53 16.40 -27.95
N ASP A 845 18.80 16.19 -26.85
CA ASP A 845 19.38 15.93 -25.53
C ASP A 845 20.14 14.60 -25.53
N PHE A 846 19.55 13.55 -26.11
CA PHE A 846 20.20 12.24 -26.22
C PHE A 846 21.41 12.26 -27.18
N ALA A 847 21.35 13.06 -28.25
CA ALA A 847 22.50 13.27 -29.13
C ALA A 847 23.65 14.00 -28.41
N LEU A 848 23.34 14.99 -27.57
CA LEU A 848 24.33 15.66 -26.73
C LEU A 848 24.89 14.70 -25.67
N ALA A 849 24.03 13.94 -24.99
CA ALA A 849 24.43 12.93 -24.02
C ALA A 849 25.39 11.90 -24.61
N LYS A 850 25.05 11.35 -25.79
CA LYS A 850 25.92 10.38 -26.48
C LYS A 850 27.28 10.99 -26.80
N ARG A 851 27.31 12.24 -27.29
CA ARG A 851 28.56 12.95 -27.59
C ARG A 851 29.42 13.16 -26.35
N ILE A 852 28.83 13.64 -25.24
CA ILE A 852 29.54 13.82 -23.97
C ILE A 852 30.14 12.49 -23.49
N LEU A 853 29.37 11.40 -23.54
CA LEU A 853 29.85 10.08 -23.13
C LEU A 853 31.00 9.60 -24.01
N ASP A 854 30.90 9.76 -25.33
CA ASP A 854 31.96 9.34 -26.26
C ASP A 854 33.25 10.13 -26.07
N GLU A 855 33.14 11.44 -25.85
CA GLU A 855 34.27 12.34 -25.64
C GLU A 855 34.97 12.07 -24.30
N GLU A 856 34.23 11.96 -23.20
CA GLU A 856 34.82 11.88 -21.86
C GLU A 856 35.26 10.45 -21.49
N LEU A 857 34.52 9.42 -21.95
CA LEU A 857 34.87 8.02 -21.69
C LEU A 857 35.82 7.44 -22.74
N GLY A 858 36.01 8.14 -23.87
CA GLY A 858 36.97 7.80 -24.92
C GLY A 858 36.69 6.47 -25.65
N GLY A 859 35.49 5.91 -25.49
CA GLY A 859 35.14 4.56 -25.97
C GLY A 859 35.87 3.41 -25.25
N GLU A 860 36.67 3.71 -24.22
CA GLU A 860 37.47 2.73 -23.48
C GLU A 860 36.73 2.17 -22.26
N LEU A 861 35.95 3.02 -21.57
CA LEU A 861 35.17 2.61 -20.40
C LEU A 861 33.75 2.21 -20.81
N PRO A 862 33.34 0.94 -20.67
CA PRO A 862 31.98 0.52 -20.94
C PRO A 862 30.99 1.22 -20.01
N TYR A 863 29.79 1.51 -20.51
CA TYR A 863 28.71 2.08 -19.71
C TYR A 863 27.36 1.42 -19.96
N TYR A 864 26.51 1.44 -18.92
CA TYR A 864 25.11 1.04 -18.96
C TYR A 864 24.25 2.23 -18.57
N TYR A 865 23.24 2.57 -19.37
CA TYR A 865 22.35 3.69 -19.10
C TYR A 865 20.96 3.16 -18.76
N VAL A 866 20.53 3.39 -17.52
CA VAL A 866 19.20 3.09 -17.00
C VAL A 866 18.35 4.36 -17.08
N PRO A 867 17.14 4.34 -17.68
CA PRO A 867 16.31 5.53 -17.79
C PRO A 867 15.63 5.90 -16.46
N GLY A 868 15.64 7.19 -16.15
CA GLY A 868 14.86 7.88 -15.13
C GLY A 868 13.65 8.60 -15.74
N ASN A 869 12.91 9.36 -14.93
CA ASN A 869 11.72 10.07 -15.40
C ASN A 869 12.05 11.21 -16.36
N HIS A 870 13.24 11.81 -16.27
CA HIS A 870 13.65 12.86 -17.21
C HIS A 870 14.02 12.32 -18.60
N GLU A 871 14.22 11.01 -18.74
CA GLU A 871 14.30 10.35 -20.05
C GLU A 871 12.93 10.16 -20.74
N ILE A 872 11.82 10.52 -20.07
CA ILE A 872 10.47 10.55 -20.66
C ILE A 872 9.69 11.86 -20.39
N MET A 873 10.31 12.88 -19.78
CA MET A 873 9.60 14.05 -19.27
C MET A 873 8.88 14.85 -20.35
N GLY A 874 9.55 15.12 -21.48
CA GLY A 874 8.99 15.87 -22.60
C GLY A 874 8.61 15.04 -23.82
N ALA A 875 9.03 13.77 -23.87
CA ALA A 875 8.95 12.94 -25.07
C ALA A 875 8.92 11.44 -24.74
N PRO A 876 8.48 10.55 -25.65
CA PRO A 876 8.36 9.12 -25.36
C PRO A 876 9.73 8.43 -25.21
N ILE A 877 9.76 7.33 -24.44
CA ILE A 877 10.95 6.50 -24.20
C ILE A 877 11.63 5.97 -25.49
N ALA A 878 10.90 5.92 -26.61
CA ALA A 878 11.45 5.51 -27.91
C ALA A 878 12.66 6.37 -28.35
N ASN A 879 12.71 7.64 -27.95
CA ASN A 879 13.85 8.52 -28.23
C ASN A 879 15.13 8.05 -27.52
N PHE A 880 15.01 7.65 -26.26
CA PHE A 880 16.11 7.01 -25.52
C PHE A 880 16.54 5.71 -26.19
N GLN A 881 15.57 4.85 -26.53
CA GLN A 881 15.85 3.52 -27.11
C GLN A 881 16.55 3.61 -28.47
N ALA A 882 16.24 4.63 -29.27
CA ALA A 882 16.89 4.88 -30.55
C ALA A 882 18.40 5.13 -30.43
N VAL A 883 18.87 5.64 -29.28
CA VAL A 883 20.28 5.98 -29.04
C VAL A 883 20.98 4.94 -28.15
N PHE A 884 20.33 4.47 -27.09
CA PHE A 884 20.94 3.66 -26.03
C PHE A 884 20.41 2.21 -25.94
N GLY A 885 19.42 1.85 -26.78
CA GLY A 885 18.88 0.50 -26.88
C GLY A 885 17.85 0.16 -25.79
N ALA A 886 17.82 -1.11 -25.36
CA ALA A 886 16.80 -1.59 -24.43
C ALA A 886 16.84 -0.83 -23.07
N PRO A 887 15.66 -0.43 -22.54
CA PRO A 887 15.54 0.36 -21.30
C PRO A 887 15.70 -0.49 -20.03
N SER A 888 15.71 -1.82 -20.18
CA SER A 888 16.03 -2.80 -19.13
C SER A 888 16.96 -3.87 -19.71
N ARG A 889 17.78 -4.49 -18.87
CA ARG A 889 18.73 -5.55 -19.29
C ARG A 889 19.17 -6.42 -18.12
N VAL A 890 19.62 -7.63 -18.45
CA VAL A 890 20.30 -8.55 -17.53
C VAL A 890 21.66 -8.91 -18.13
N PHE A 891 22.72 -8.83 -17.33
CA PHE A 891 24.06 -9.25 -17.73
C PHE A 891 24.87 -9.71 -16.53
N ASP A 892 25.90 -10.52 -16.77
CA ASP A 892 26.78 -11.03 -15.71
C ASP A 892 28.17 -10.41 -15.84
N HIS A 893 28.78 -10.03 -14.71
CA HIS A 893 30.16 -9.55 -14.64
C HIS A 893 30.86 -10.18 -13.45
N ARG A 894 31.96 -10.91 -13.70
CA ARG A 894 32.82 -11.51 -12.66
C ARG A 894 32.09 -12.24 -11.52
N GLY A 895 31.04 -13.00 -11.86
CA GLY A 895 30.27 -13.79 -10.88
C GLY A 895 29.14 -13.01 -10.18
N THR A 896 28.82 -11.81 -10.66
CA THR A 896 27.68 -11.00 -10.20
C THR A 896 26.69 -10.80 -11.34
N ARG A 897 25.41 -11.05 -11.08
CA ARG A 897 24.34 -10.77 -12.04
C ARG A 897 23.77 -9.37 -11.83
N PHE A 898 23.75 -8.58 -12.89
CA PHE A 898 23.16 -7.26 -12.93
C PHE A 898 21.78 -7.31 -13.57
N VAL A 899 20.82 -6.65 -12.95
CA VAL A 899 19.47 -6.47 -13.47
C VAL A 899 19.15 -4.98 -13.43
N THR A 900 19.04 -4.34 -14.60
CA THR A 900 18.58 -2.95 -14.67
C THR A 900 17.14 -2.89 -15.12
N LEU A 901 16.32 -2.10 -14.43
CA LEU A 901 14.89 -1.97 -14.68
C LEU A 901 14.53 -0.53 -15.05
N ASN A 902 13.56 -0.40 -15.95
CA ASN A 902 12.96 0.85 -16.35
C ASN A 902 11.86 1.26 -15.35
N SER A 903 12.19 2.25 -14.52
CA SER A 903 11.23 2.90 -13.61
C SER A 903 10.85 4.31 -14.06
N SER A 904 11.10 4.69 -15.32
CA SER A 904 10.96 6.08 -15.80
C SER A 904 9.55 6.66 -15.60
N THR A 905 8.52 5.81 -15.53
CA THR A 905 7.13 6.21 -15.27
C THR A 905 6.78 6.35 -13.78
N GLY A 906 7.75 6.19 -12.88
CA GLY A 906 7.54 6.12 -11.43
C GLY A 906 7.08 4.75 -10.91
N THR A 907 6.91 3.76 -11.79
CA THR A 907 6.54 2.37 -11.46
C THR A 907 7.32 1.39 -12.34
N LEU A 908 7.49 0.15 -11.90
CA LEU A 908 8.10 -0.92 -12.68
C LEU A 908 7.14 -1.44 -13.76
N ARG A 909 5.84 -1.59 -13.47
CA ARG A 909 4.88 -2.05 -14.49
C ARG A 909 4.70 -1.03 -15.62
N GLY A 910 4.82 0.27 -15.33
CA GLY A 910 4.74 1.31 -16.36
C GLY A 910 5.89 1.25 -17.37
N GLY A 911 7.06 0.71 -16.98
CA GLY A 911 8.14 0.38 -17.92
C GLY A 911 7.95 -0.94 -18.70
N GLY A 912 6.87 -1.67 -18.44
CA GLY A 912 6.48 -2.92 -19.10
C GLY A 912 6.55 -4.14 -18.17
N PHE A 913 5.49 -4.97 -18.12
CA PHE A 913 5.42 -6.11 -17.19
C PHE A 913 6.49 -7.20 -17.45
N ASP A 914 7.01 -7.30 -18.66
CA ASP A 914 8.07 -8.26 -19.01
C ASP A 914 9.34 -8.09 -18.17
N GLN A 915 9.66 -6.87 -17.74
CA GLN A 915 10.84 -6.64 -16.92
C GLN A 915 10.69 -7.20 -15.50
N ILE A 916 9.47 -7.23 -14.97
CA ILE A 916 9.17 -7.82 -13.66
C ILE A 916 9.34 -9.35 -13.74
N ARG A 917 8.84 -9.97 -14.83
CA ARG A 917 9.11 -11.38 -15.12
C ARG A 917 10.60 -11.66 -15.30
N ALA A 918 11.30 -10.80 -16.01
CA ALA A 918 12.75 -10.91 -16.21
C ALA A 918 13.53 -10.79 -14.89
N LEU A 919 13.12 -9.91 -13.97
CA LEU A 919 13.69 -9.82 -12.63
C LEU A 919 13.53 -11.15 -11.87
N ARG A 920 12.31 -11.71 -11.83
CA ARG A 920 12.07 -12.99 -11.17
C ARG A 920 12.94 -14.11 -11.76
N ALA A 921 12.96 -14.21 -13.09
CA ALA A 921 13.77 -15.19 -13.81
C ALA A 921 15.28 -15.00 -13.56
N ALA A 922 15.77 -13.75 -13.49
CA ALA A 922 17.16 -13.45 -13.21
C ALA A 922 17.58 -13.90 -11.80
N LEU A 923 16.72 -13.68 -10.80
CA LEU A 923 16.94 -14.13 -9.42
C LEU A 923 16.91 -15.65 -9.30
N ASP A 924 15.93 -16.32 -9.90
CA ASP A 924 15.84 -17.78 -9.88
C ASP A 924 17.02 -18.43 -10.64
N GLY A 925 17.38 -17.87 -11.79
CA GLY A 925 18.58 -18.29 -12.53
C GLY A 925 19.86 -18.09 -11.73
N ALA A 926 20.01 -16.94 -11.05
CA ALA A 926 21.18 -16.69 -10.20
C ALA A 926 21.19 -17.61 -8.98
N ALA A 927 20.04 -18.02 -8.46
CA ALA A 927 19.96 -18.94 -7.33
C ALA A 927 20.50 -20.33 -7.69
N GLY A 928 20.17 -20.82 -8.89
CA GLY A 928 20.60 -22.14 -9.39
C GLY A 928 22.02 -22.19 -9.96
N ASP A 929 22.59 -21.05 -10.37
CA ASP A 929 23.90 -21.00 -11.03
C ASP A 929 25.06 -20.86 -10.02
N PRO A 930 25.95 -21.87 -9.87
CA PRO A 930 27.09 -21.79 -8.94
C PRO A 930 28.17 -20.77 -9.37
N ALA A 931 28.19 -20.32 -10.63
CA ALA A 931 29.11 -19.28 -11.09
C ALA A 931 28.71 -17.89 -10.59
N ILE A 932 27.43 -17.70 -10.20
CA ILE A 932 26.90 -16.44 -9.69
C ILE A 932 26.86 -16.46 -8.17
N GLY A 933 27.62 -15.56 -7.53
CA GLY A 933 27.70 -15.40 -6.08
C GLY A 933 26.88 -14.22 -5.55
N SER A 934 26.44 -13.31 -6.42
CA SER A 934 25.66 -12.13 -6.01
C SER A 934 24.81 -11.53 -7.13
N VAL A 935 23.85 -10.68 -6.75
CA VAL A 935 22.96 -9.94 -7.64
C VAL A 935 22.96 -8.45 -7.30
N VAL A 936 23.00 -7.60 -8.32
CA VAL A 936 22.79 -6.13 -8.22
C VAL A 936 21.54 -5.78 -9.01
N VAL A 937 20.56 -5.14 -8.36
CA VAL A 937 19.38 -4.58 -9.03
C VAL A 937 19.46 -3.06 -9.05
N LEU A 938 19.28 -2.45 -10.22
CA LEU A 938 19.32 -1.00 -10.40
C LEU A 938 18.07 -0.48 -11.11
N HIS A 939 17.46 0.56 -10.55
CA HIS A 939 16.50 1.42 -11.25
C HIS A 939 16.45 2.79 -10.61
N HIS A 940 15.99 3.80 -11.36
CA HIS A 940 16.08 5.19 -10.95
C HIS A 940 15.28 5.52 -9.68
N HIS A 941 13.98 5.22 -9.63
CA HIS A 941 13.13 5.54 -8.45
C HIS A 941 13.30 4.49 -7.35
N PRO A 942 13.86 4.79 -6.17
CA PRO A 942 14.05 3.79 -5.12
C PRO A 942 12.73 3.26 -4.52
N PRO A 943 12.71 2.06 -3.93
CA PRO A 943 11.55 1.55 -3.19
C PRO A 943 11.20 2.42 -1.98
N ARG A 944 12.19 3.07 -1.37
CA ARG A 944 12.01 3.93 -0.19
C ARG A 944 12.71 5.26 -0.42
N ASP A 945 11.97 6.34 -0.21
CA ASP A 945 12.50 7.69 -0.12
C ASP A 945 12.79 7.99 1.37
N PRO A 946 14.03 8.34 1.76
CA PRO A 946 14.37 8.65 3.15
C PRO A 946 13.77 9.98 3.62
N LEU A 947 13.30 10.85 2.71
CA LEU A 947 12.75 12.15 3.06
C LEU A 947 11.34 12.04 3.64
N PRO A 948 10.90 12.97 4.50
CA PRO A 948 9.54 12.97 5.04
C PRO A 948 8.45 13.06 3.96
N ALA A 949 8.72 13.73 2.83
CA ALA A 949 7.76 13.93 1.75
C ALA A 949 7.43 12.64 0.96
N LYS A 950 8.34 11.65 0.96
CA LYS A 950 8.21 10.40 0.20
C LYS A 950 7.89 10.60 -1.30
N ALA A 951 8.31 11.73 -1.87
CA ALA A 951 7.92 12.17 -3.21
C ALA A 951 8.73 11.50 -4.33
N SER A 952 9.87 10.89 -3.98
CA SER A 952 10.84 10.36 -4.96
C SER A 952 11.01 8.84 -4.88
N GLN A 953 10.01 8.10 -4.41
CA GLN A 953 10.03 6.63 -4.38
C GLN A 953 9.14 6.02 -5.46
N LEU A 954 9.22 4.71 -5.67
CA LEU A 954 8.26 3.97 -6.48
C LEU A 954 6.82 4.29 -6.04
N GLY A 955 6.01 4.76 -6.98
CA GLY A 955 4.63 5.18 -6.73
C GLY A 955 3.72 4.01 -6.38
N ASP A 956 3.96 2.84 -6.98
CA ASP A 956 3.29 1.60 -6.58
C ASP A 956 4.02 0.96 -5.38
N ARG A 957 3.36 1.02 -4.22
CA ARG A 957 3.94 0.54 -2.97
C ARG A 957 3.99 -0.98 -2.87
N LYS A 958 3.12 -1.72 -3.58
CA LYS A 958 3.18 -3.19 -3.63
C LYS A 958 4.33 -3.66 -4.52
N GLU A 959 4.67 -2.93 -5.59
CA GLU A 959 5.89 -3.20 -6.37
C GLU A 959 7.16 -3.04 -5.52
N ALA A 960 7.23 -1.98 -4.70
CA ALA A 960 8.32 -1.77 -3.76
C ALA A 960 8.44 -2.92 -2.74
N ALA A 961 7.32 -3.36 -2.15
CA ALA A 961 7.29 -4.50 -1.24
C ALA A 961 7.72 -5.81 -1.92
N LEU A 962 7.27 -6.05 -3.15
CA LEU A 962 7.61 -7.24 -3.92
C LEU A 962 9.11 -7.32 -4.21
N LEU A 963 9.72 -6.21 -4.63
CA LEU A 963 11.16 -6.12 -4.85
C LEU A 963 11.94 -6.38 -3.55
N GLU A 964 11.54 -5.71 -2.45
CA GLU A 964 12.18 -5.90 -1.15
C GLU A 964 12.11 -7.36 -0.68
N GLN A 965 10.94 -7.97 -0.81
CA GLN A 965 10.71 -9.36 -0.48
C GLN A 965 11.58 -10.30 -1.34
N TRP A 966 11.60 -10.14 -2.66
CA TRP A 966 12.35 -11.03 -3.54
C TRP A 966 13.86 -10.97 -3.31
N LEU A 967 14.41 -9.78 -3.05
CA LEU A 967 15.84 -9.64 -2.74
C LEU A 967 16.20 -10.26 -1.40
N ALA A 968 15.39 -10.01 -0.36
CA ALA A 968 15.60 -10.60 0.96
C ALA A 968 15.46 -12.13 0.91
N GLU A 969 14.42 -12.66 0.24
CA GLU A 969 14.23 -14.10 0.07
C GLU A 969 15.36 -14.74 -0.73
N PHE A 970 15.84 -14.09 -1.79
CA PHE A 970 17.00 -14.56 -2.56
C PHE A 970 18.22 -14.71 -1.64
N GLN A 971 18.56 -13.67 -0.88
CA GLN A 971 19.71 -13.69 0.03
C GLN A 971 19.53 -14.73 1.14
N HIS A 972 18.37 -14.81 1.80
CA HIS A 972 18.13 -15.77 2.87
C HIS A 972 18.15 -17.22 2.38
N ARG A 973 17.55 -17.51 1.22
CA ARG A 973 17.45 -18.88 0.70
C ARG A 973 18.76 -19.39 0.13
N THR A 974 19.54 -18.51 -0.50
CA THR A 974 20.76 -18.92 -1.23
C THR A 974 22.04 -18.66 -0.45
N GLY A 975 22.03 -17.69 0.48
CA GLY A 975 23.22 -17.14 1.13
C GLY A 975 24.05 -16.22 0.23
N LYS A 976 23.64 -16.01 -1.03
CA LYS A 976 24.33 -15.17 -2.01
C LYS A 976 24.10 -13.69 -1.71
N GLY A 977 24.98 -12.84 -2.23
CA GLY A 977 24.86 -11.39 -2.06
C GLY A 977 23.70 -10.81 -2.86
N ALA A 978 22.98 -9.83 -2.29
CA ALA A 978 22.02 -8.99 -3.01
C ALA A 978 22.23 -7.53 -2.62
N VAL A 979 21.98 -6.60 -3.55
CA VAL A 979 21.98 -5.16 -3.30
C VAL A 979 21.03 -4.46 -4.26
N PHE A 980 20.39 -3.39 -3.78
CA PHE A 980 19.64 -2.46 -4.62
C PHE A 980 20.37 -1.11 -4.74
N VAL A 981 20.36 -0.51 -5.94
CA VAL A 981 20.91 0.83 -6.20
C VAL A 981 19.88 1.72 -6.93
N GLY A 982 19.52 2.84 -6.29
CA GLY A 982 18.59 3.86 -6.78
C GLY A 982 19.22 5.24 -7.03
N GLY A 983 18.41 6.20 -7.47
CA GLY A 983 18.75 7.62 -7.66
C GLY A 983 17.56 8.51 -7.32
N HIS A 984 17.29 9.55 -8.13
CA HIS A 984 16.05 10.35 -8.17
C HIS A 984 15.82 11.32 -6.99
N VAL A 985 15.99 10.85 -5.75
CA VAL A 985 15.74 11.63 -4.52
C VAL A 985 16.64 12.87 -4.44
N GLY A 986 17.83 12.80 -5.04
CA GLY A 986 18.84 13.84 -5.01
C GLY A 986 19.55 13.98 -3.66
N THR A 987 19.70 12.86 -2.95
CA THR A 987 20.47 12.73 -1.72
C THR A 987 21.30 11.45 -1.77
N PHE A 988 22.53 11.49 -1.28
CA PHE A 988 23.29 10.28 -1.02
C PHE A 988 22.75 9.63 0.26
N HIS A 989 22.32 8.37 0.17
CA HIS A 989 21.76 7.66 1.33
C HIS A 989 21.99 6.15 1.20
N ALA A 990 22.06 5.46 2.33
CA ALA A 990 22.09 4.01 2.35
C ALA A 990 21.39 3.50 3.61
N ASP A 991 20.55 2.47 3.43
CA ASP A 991 19.88 1.74 4.50
C ASP A 991 19.95 0.23 4.20
N ARG A 992 19.41 -0.59 5.11
CA ARG A 992 19.33 -2.05 4.95
C ARG A 992 17.94 -2.54 5.30
N VAL A 993 17.40 -3.41 4.44
CA VAL A 993 16.08 -4.02 4.60
C VAL A 993 16.27 -5.54 4.57
N ASP A 994 15.94 -6.20 5.69
CA ASP A 994 16.03 -7.67 5.83
C ASP A 994 17.35 -8.25 5.27
N GLY A 995 18.48 -7.66 5.67
CA GLY A 995 19.83 -8.08 5.30
C GLY A 995 20.38 -7.51 3.99
N VAL A 996 19.54 -6.93 3.12
CA VAL A 996 19.91 -6.40 1.80
C VAL A 996 20.22 -4.90 1.89
N PRO A 997 21.39 -4.40 1.44
CA PRO A 997 21.67 -2.97 1.37
C PRO A 997 20.87 -2.30 0.24
N TYR A 998 20.34 -1.11 0.52
CA TYR A 998 19.66 -0.21 -0.41
C TYR A 998 20.43 1.10 -0.46
N VAL A 999 21.06 1.38 -1.59
CA VAL A 999 21.88 2.58 -1.78
C VAL A 999 21.18 3.53 -2.73
N ILE A 1000 21.04 4.79 -2.35
CA ILE A 1000 20.55 5.88 -3.19
C ILE A 1000 21.76 6.73 -3.58
N ASN A 1001 22.05 6.75 -4.88
CA ASN A 1001 23.06 7.63 -5.44
C ASN A 1001 22.50 9.05 -5.55
N GLY A 1002 23.25 10.05 -5.06
CA GLY A 1002 22.86 11.45 -5.12
C GLY A 1002 23.17 12.10 -6.47
N ASN A 1003 23.09 13.43 -6.50
CA ASN A 1003 23.19 14.21 -7.74
C ASN A 1003 24.62 14.34 -8.25
N ALA A 1004 24.81 14.16 -9.55
CA ALA A 1004 26.05 14.53 -10.22
C ALA A 1004 26.05 16.00 -10.68
N GLY A 1005 24.90 16.54 -11.12
CA GLY A 1005 24.81 17.88 -11.70
C GLY A 1005 23.86 18.81 -10.96
N LYS A 1006 22.58 18.45 -10.85
CA LYS A 1006 21.54 19.32 -10.28
C LYS A 1006 21.75 19.59 -8.79
N ASN A 1007 21.15 20.66 -8.28
CA ASN A 1007 21.23 20.99 -6.85
C ASN A 1007 20.64 19.87 -5.98
N PRO A 1008 21.33 19.45 -4.89
CA PRO A 1008 20.84 18.42 -3.98
C PRO A 1008 19.54 18.81 -3.27
N SER A 1009 18.75 17.80 -2.89
CA SER A 1009 17.42 17.98 -2.28
C SER A 1009 17.44 18.05 -0.75
N THR A 1010 18.61 17.87 -0.12
CA THR A 1010 18.77 17.80 1.34
C THR A 1010 19.91 18.69 1.85
N PRO A 1011 19.99 18.94 3.16
CA PRO A 1011 21.17 19.53 3.78
C PRO A 1011 22.44 18.67 3.59
N PRO A 1012 23.64 19.27 3.48
CA PRO A 1012 24.89 18.53 3.20
C PRO A 1012 25.21 17.38 4.16
N HIS A 1013 24.91 17.55 5.45
CA HIS A 1013 25.17 16.52 6.47
C HIS A 1013 24.21 15.31 6.39
N LEU A 1014 23.15 15.39 5.58
CA LEU A 1014 22.19 14.30 5.32
C LEU A 1014 22.35 13.70 3.92
N GLY A 1015 23.46 13.99 3.23
CA GLY A 1015 23.71 13.51 1.86
C GLY A 1015 23.45 14.53 0.76
N GLY A 1016 23.21 15.79 1.12
CA GLY A 1016 22.89 16.88 0.20
C GLY A 1016 24.09 17.55 -0.44
N PHE A 1017 24.82 16.83 -1.29
CA PHE A 1017 25.98 17.34 -2.03
C PHE A 1017 26.03 16.75 -3.44
N THR A 1018 26.90 17.28 -4.31
CA THR A 1018 27.10 16.70 -5.65
C THR A 1018 28.29 15.73 -5.67
N GLY A 1019 28.21 14.67 -6.47
CA GLY A 1019 29.25 13.65 -6.57
C GLY A 1019 28.80 12.39 -7.31
N TRP A 1020 29.44 11.27 -7.01
CA TRP A 1020 29.14 9.96 -7.60
C TRP A 1020 29.58 8.83 -6.66
N THR A 1021 29.20 7.58 -6.94
CA THR A 1021 29.53 6.43 -6.07
C THR A 1021 30.40 5.42 -6.80
N MET A 1022 31.50 4.98 -6.19
CA MET A 1022 32.28 3.82 -6.63
C MET A 1022 31.92 2.61 -5.77
N PHE A 1023 31.53 1.50 -6.39
CA PHE A 1023 31.30 0.24 -5.70
C PHE A 1023 32.51 -0.67 -5.84
N GLY A 1024 32.99 -1.19 -4.71
CA GLY A 1024 33.93 -2.31 -4.66
C GLY A 1024 33.17 -3.61 -4.47
N VAL A 1025 33.51 -4.62 -5.27
CA VAL A 1025 32.85 -5.93 -5.25
C VAL A 1025 33.87 -7.03 -5.03
N ASP A 1026 33.62 -7.85 -4.02
CA ASP A 1026 34.37 -9.05 -3.67
C ASP A 1026 33.55 -10.30 -3.97
N ARG A 1027 34.23 -11.38 -4.37
CA ARG A 1027 33.57 -12.65 -4.67
C ARG A 1027 32.98 -13.28 -3.41
N VAL A 1028 31.69 -13.62 -3.46
CA VAL A 1028 31.06 -14.49 -2.44
C VAL A 1028 31.52 -15.92 -2.65
N SER A 1029 32.25 -16.49 -1.68
CA SER A 1029 32.64 -17.90 -1.72
C SER A 1029 31.46 -18.81 -1.37
N GLU A 1030 31.49 -20.07 -1.83
CA GLU A 1030 30.47 -21.07 -1.45
C GLU A 1030 30.38 -21.25 0.06
N ARG A 1031 31.51 -21.13 0.76
CA ARG A 1031 31.57 -21.22 2.22
C ARG A 1031 30.87 -20.04 2.90
N ASP A 1032 31.02 -18.82 2.35
CA ASP A 1032 30.32 -17.64 2.85
C ASP A 1032 28.82 -17.75 2.62
N ALA A 1033 28.41 -18.20 1.43
CA ALA A 1033 27.02 -18.45 1.11
C ALA A 1033 26.42 -19.53 2.03
N GLU A 1034 27.12 -20.64 2.28
CA GLU A 1034 26.64 -21.66 3.22
C GLU A 1034 26.45 -21.11 4.63
N ARG A 1035 27.41 -20.30 5.11
CA ARG A 1035 27.34 -19.70 6.44
C ARG A 1035 26.12 -18.79 6.57
N ALA A 1036 25.91 -17.92 5.58
CA ALA A 1036 24.79 -16.98 5.55
C ALA A 1036 23.44 -17.72 5.47
N ARG A 1037 23.34 -18.75 4.63
CA ARG A 1037 22.15 -19.58 4.48
C ARG A 1037 21.77 -20.34 5.76
N ARG A 1038 22.76 -20.85 6.51
CA ARG A 1038 22.51 -21.54 7.79
C ARG A 1038 22.10 -20.59 8.91
N ASN A 1039 22.50 -19.32 8.85
CA ASN A 1039 22.23 -18.32 9.88
C ASN A 1039 21.73 -17.01 9.24
N PRO A 1040 20.50 -17.00 8.67
CA PRO A 1040 19.99 -15.86 7.91
C PRO A 1040 19.78 -14.59 8.75
N LEU A 1041 19.74 -14.72 10.08
CA LEU A 1041 19.58 -13.61 11.03
C LEU A 1041 20.92 -13.02 11.50
N THR A 1042 22.03 -13.54 10.99
CA THR A 1042 23.38 -13.00 11.23
C THR A 1042 23.84 -12.21 10.01
N GLU A 1043 24.94 -11.48 10.16
CA GLU A 1043 25.51 -10.71 9.07
C GLU A 1043 25.72 -11.57 7.81
N GLY A 1044 25.12 -11.12 6.71
CA GLY A 1044 25.25 -11.74 5.38
C GLY A 1044 26.69 -11.67 4.84
N PRO A 1045 26.94 -12.18 3.62
CA PRO A 1045 28.26 -12.04 3.02
C PRO A 1045 28.63 -10.55 2.89
N ARG A 1046 29.82 -10.15 3.34
CA ARG A 1046 30.39 -8.84 3.03
C ARG A 1046 31.07 -8.93 1.68
N TRP A 1047 30.35 -8.50 0.65
CA TRP A 1047 30.77 -8.67 -0.75
C TRP A 1047 30.73 -7.36 -1.53
N ILE A 1048 30.09 -6.33 -0.99
CA ILE A 1048 29.96 -5.03 -1.65
C ILE A 1048 30.18 -3.90 -0.66
N SER A 1049 30.89 -2.87 -1.11
CA SER A 1049 31.11 -1.61 -0.39
C SER A 1049 30.92 -0.43 -1.35
N ALA A 1050 30.34 0.66 -0.85
CA ALA A 1050 30.06 1.89 -1.58
C ALA A 1050 30.97 3.01 -1.08
N GLN A 1051 31.83 3.52 -1.95
CA GLN A 1051 32.62 4.71 -1.72
C GLN A 1051 31.91 5.91 -2.36
N THR A 1052 31.24 6.71 -1.55
CA THR A 1052 30.58 7.94 -1.99
C THR A 1052 31.61 9.05 -2.18
N ARG A 1053 31.81 9.48 -3.42
CA ARG A 1053 32.84 10.44 -3.81
C ARG A 1053 32.19 11.78 -4.10
N ALA A 1054 32.18 12.64 -3.08
CA ALA A 1054 31.75 14.03 -3.23
C ALA A 1054 32.67 14.76 -4.22
N HIS A 1055 32.12 15.68 -5.01
CA HIS A 1055 32.93 16.67 -5.72
C HIS A 1055 33.65 17.57 -4.71
N VAL A 1056 34.93 17.82 -4.93
CA VAL A 1056 35.77 18.62 -4.03
C VAL A 1056 36.34 19.81 -4.78
N ASP A 1057 35.84 21.01 -4.51
CA ASP A 1057 36.43 22.26 -5.04
C ASP A 1057 37.49 22.81 -4.07
N SER A 1058 37.30 22.57 -2.77
CA SER A 1058 38.30 22.78 -1.73
C SER A 1058 38.09 21.79 -0.58
N LEU A 1059 39.15 21.47 0.16
CA LEU A 1059 39.12 20.57 1.32
C LEU A 1059 39.95 21.17 2.45
N ALA A 1060 39.37 21.26 3.65
CA ALA A 1060 40.04 21.80 4.82
C ALA A 1060 39.90 20.85 6.01
N VAL A 1061 40.99 20.67 6.76
CA VAL A 1061 41.00 19.95 8.05
C VAL A 1061 41.09 20.97 9.17
N THR A 1062 40.16 20.91 10.12
CA THR A 1062 40.15 21.75 11.32
C THR A 1062 40.55 20.90 12.53
N ALA A 1063 41.70 21.23 13.11
CA ALA A 1063 42.22 20.57 14.30
C ALA A 1063 42.93 21.60 15.21
N PRO A 1064 42.94 21.40 16.55
CA PRO A 1064 43.74 22.23 17.45
C PRO A 1064 45.24 22.11 17.15
N ALA A 1065 45.96 23.24 17.16
CA ALA A 1065 47.41 23.24 16.97
C ALA A 1065 48.18 22.48 18.07
N THR A 1066 47.57 22.27 19.23
CA THR A 1066 48.16 21.60 20.39
C THR A 1066 47.13 20.76 21.13
N VAL A 1067 47.50 19.54 21.52
CA VAL A 1067 46.66 18.62 22.30
C VAL A 1067 47.46 18.11 23.50
N ALA A 1068 46.87 18.16 24.70
CA ALA A 1068 47.53 17.67 25.92
C ALA A 1068 47.40 16.15 26.02
N ALA A 1069 48.46 15.47 26.46
CA ALA A 1069 48.41 14.03 26.71
C ALA A 1069 47.28 13.68 27.69
N GLY A 1070 46.47 12.68 27.34
CA GLY A 1070 45.29 12.24 28.08
C GLY A 1070 43.97 12.86 27.62
N THR A 1071 43.99 13.94 26.84
CA THR A 1071 42.76 14.62 26.37
C THR A 1071 42.33 14.16 24.98
N SER A 1072 41.02 14.16 24.74
CA SER A 1072 40.40 14.02 23.42
C SER A 1072 39.98 15.40 22.89
N VAL A 1073 40.19 15.63 21.60
CA VAL A 1073 39.76 16.84 20.88
C VAL A 1073 39.01 16.47 19.60
N PRO A 1074 38.03 17.27 19.17
CA PRO A 1074 37.40 17.07 17.86
C PRO A 1074 38.38 17.46 16.74
N VAL A 1075 38.42 16.64 15.70
CA VAL A 1075 39.01 16.96 14.40
C VAL A 1075 37.92 16.79 13.35
N THR A 1076 37.68 17.84 12.57
CA THR A 1076 36.68 17.83 11.51
C THR A 1076 37.34 18.13 10.18
N ALA A 1077 36.70 17.71 9.08
CA ALA A 1077 37.07 18.14 7.76
C ALA A 1077 35.82 18.58 6.98
N THR A 1078 36.01 19.56 6.10
CA THR A 1078 34.92 20.18 5.34
C THR A 1078 35.34 20.35 3.89
N ILE A 1079 34.43 19.98 2.99
CA ILE A 1079 34.55 20.18 1.54
C ILE A 1079 33.78 21.45 1.16
N GLY A 1080 34.41 22.31 0.38
CA GLY A 1080 33.71 23.38 -0.33
C GLY A 1080 33.25 22.90 -1.71
N GLN A 1081 32.00 23.24 -2.05
CA GLN A 1081 31.43 23.08 -3.40
C GLN A 1081 30.90 24.43 -3.92
N ALA A 1082 30.64 24.49 -5.24
CA ALA A 1082 29.98 25.60 -5.91
C ALA A 1082 28.76 26.15 -5.14
N GLY A 1083 28.52 27.46 -5.24
CA GLY A 1083 27.47 28.16 -4.49
C GLY A 1083 27.77 28.34 -3.00
N GLY A 1084 29.02 28.10 -2.57
CA GLY A 1084 29.46 28.27 -1.17
C GLY A 1084 29.07 27.11 -0.23
N ARG A 1085 28.54 26.00 -0.78
CA ARG A 1085 28.09 24.85 0.00
C ARG A 1085 29.27 24.23 0.77
N GLN A 1086 29.07 24.05 2.08
CA GLN A 1086 30.02 23.38 2.97
C GLN A 1086 29.50 21.98 3.30
N VAL A 1087 30.24 20.95 2.89
CA VAL A 1087 29.87 19.54 3.09
C VAL A 1087 30.79 18.94 4.15
N PRO A 1088 30.27 18.48 5.30
CA PRO A 1088 31.11 17.82 6.29
C PRO A 1088 31.65 16.51 5.73
N VAL A 1089 32.91 16.21 6.00
CA VAL A 1089 33.53 14.91 5.68
C VAL A 1089 33.12 13.90 6.75
N ALA A 1090 31.89 13.44 6.62
CA ALA A 1090 31.27 12.39 7.43
C ALA A 1090 30.27 11.62 6.56
N ALA A 1091 29.92 10.41 6.99
CA ALA A 1091 28.87 9.62 6.36
C ALA A 1091 27.65 10.49 5.97
N PRO A 1092 27.18 10.45 4.71
CA PRO A 1092 27.49 9.44 3.69
C PRO A 1092 28.72 9.73 2.81
N VAL A 1093 29.49 10.81 3.04
CA VAL A 1093 30.77 11.05 2.34
C VAL A 1093 31.78 10.00 2.76
N SER A 1094 32.43 9.38 1.78
CA SER A 1094 33.58 8.50 2.03
C SER A 1094 34.88 9.28 2.02
N ALA A 1095 35.75 8.99 2.99
CA ALA A 1095 37.06 9.61 3.12
C ALA A 1095 38.13 8.56 3.37
N ASP A 1096 39.38 8.89 3.07
CA ASP A 1096 40.55 8.08 3.41
C ASP A 1096 41.45 8.87 4.36
N TRP A 1097 41.39 8.53 5.66
CA TRP A 1097 42.20 9.16 6.69
C TRP A 1097 43.56 8.48 6.79
N SER A 1098 44.61 9.30 6.85
CA SER A 1098 45.98 8.84 7.02
C SER A 1098 46.69 9.72 8.04
N ALA A 1099 47.67 9.18 8.75
CA ALA A 1099 48.39 9.93 9.77
C ALA A 1099 49.86 9.54 9.85
N SER A 1100 50.63 10.25 10.67
CA SER A 1100 52.00 9.86 11.02
C SER A 1100 52.05 8.40 11.54
N PRO A 1101 53.15 7.65 11.33
CA PRO A 1101 53.24 6.22 11.70
C PRO A 1101 53.04 5.91 13.20
N ASN A 1102 53.11 6.93 14.05
CA ASN A 1102 52.89 6.86 15.49
C ASN A 1102 51.46 7.28 15.90
N VAL A 1103 50.53 7.44 14.96
CA VAL A 1103 49.11 7.71 15.21
C VAL A 1103 48.29 6.54 14.72
N HIS A 1104 47.39 6.03 15.57
CA HIS A 1104 46.42 5.01 15.18
C HIS A 1104 45.18 5.65 14.59
N ILE A 1105 44.67 5.13 13.48
CA ILE A 1105 43.36 5.48 12.94
C ILE A 1105 42.44 4.27 13.05
N GLY A 1106 41.19 4.49 13.47
CA GLY A 1106 40.16 3.46 13.60
C GLY A 1106 39.94 3.01 15.05
N GLY A 1107 39.43 1.81 15.28
CA GLY A 1107 39.00 1.37 16.62
C GLY A 1107 40.14 1.18 17.65
N VAL A 1108 39.81 1.34 18.94
CA VAL A 1108 40.75 1.22 20.09
C VAL A 1108 41.52 -0.11 20.13
N LEU A 1109 40.93 -1.20 19.62
CA LEU A 1109 41.54 -2.53 19.61
C LEU A 1109 42.83 -2.61 18.77
N GLY A 1110 43.04 -1.66 17.85
CA GLY A 1110 44.24 -1.59 17.01
C GLY A 1110 45.44 -0.89 17.65
N LEU A 1111 45.30 -0.33 18.86
CA LEU A 1111 46.36 0.44 19.48
C LEU A 1111 47.62 -0.40 19.74
N ARG A 1112 48.78 0.24 19.56
CA ARG A 1112 50.11 -0.34 19.76
C ARG A 1112 50.89 0.50 20.76
N PRO A 1113 51.85 -0.08 21.49
CA PRO A 1113 52.59 0.63 22.54
C PRO A 1113 53.37 1.86 22.07
N TRP A 1114 53.69 1.97 20.78
CA TRP A 1114 54.39 3.11 20.19
C TRP A 1114 53.46 4.21 19.67
N HIS A 1115 52.14 3.99 19.64
CA HIS A 1115 51.21 5.04 19.25
C HIS A 1115 51.18 6.15 20.31
N VAL A 1116 51.33 7.40 19.86
CA VAL A 1116 51.31 8.61 20.70
C VAL A 1116 49.95 9.32 20.65
N ALA A 1117 49.15 9.06 19.62
CA ALA A 1117 47.77 9.51 19.49
C ALA A 1117 46.89 8.43 18.81
N TRP A 1118 45.59 8.61 18.96
CA TRP A 1118 44.54 7.77 18.40
C TRP A 1118 43.46 8.67 17.81
N PHE A 1119 43.11 8.48 16.55
CA PHE A 1119 42.01 9.16 15.89
C PHE A 1119 40.93 8.16 15.51
N ASP A 1120 39.68 8.48 15.84
CA ASP A 1120 38.50 7.72 15.46
C ASP A 1120 37.69 8.49 14.41
N PRO A 1121 37.73 8.08 13.13
CA PRO A 1121 36.97 8.73 12.06
C PRO A 1121 35.45 8.71 12.28
N ASP A 1122 34.91 7.74 13.02
CA ASP A 1122 33.47 7.64 13.24
C ASP A 1122 32.96 8.74 14.19
N SER A 1123 33.73 9.07 15.22
CA SER A 1123 33.38 10.12 16.18
C SER A 1123 34.07 11.47 15.89
N GLY A 1124 35.01 11.49 14.96
CA GLY A 1124 35.87 12.65 14.70
C GLY A 1124 36.76 13.02 15.89
N GLN A 1125 37.03 12.09 16.81
CA GLN A 1125 37.79 12.38 18.03
C GLN A 1125 39.24 11.93 17.91
N LEU A 1126 40.18 12.85 18.17
CA LEU A 1126 41.59 12.55 18.35
C LEU A 1126 41.95 12.59 19.83
N LYS A 1127 42.44 11.47 20.37
CA LYS A 1127 42.98 11.36 21.72
C LYS A 1127 44.50 11.33 21.70
N ALA A 1128 45.13 12.28 22.37
CA ALA A 1128 46.56 12.22 22.64
C ALA A 1128 46.82 11.20 23.76
N LEU A 1129 47.56 10.13 23.46
CA LEU A 1129 47.87 9.06 24.42
C LEU A 1129 49.09 9.43 25.28
N ARG A 1130 50.08 10.09 24.67
CA ARG A 1130 51.35 10.49 25.31
C ARG A 1130 51.87 11.78 24.69
N SER A 1131 52.77 12.47 25.39
CA SER A 1131 53.59 13.52 24.79
C SER A 1131 54.54 12.89 23.78
N GLY A 1132 54.59 13.40 22.55
CA GLY A 1132 55.32 12.70 21.48
C GLY A 1132 55.84 13.57 20.34
N GLY A 1133 55.84 14.90 20.48
CA GLY A 1133 56.21 15.82 19.39
C GLY A 1133 55.02 16.15 18.48
N SER A 1134 55.31 16.57 17.25
CA SER A 1134 54.29 16.90 16.24
C SER A 1134 53.85 15.66 15.46
N VAL A 1135 52.55 15.51 15.28
CA VAL A 1135 51.92 14.47 14.45
C VAL A 1135 51.10 15.12 13.34
N VAL A 1136 51.03 14.47 12.20
CA VAL A 1136 50.21 14.89 11.05
C VAL A 1136 49.01 13.96 10.95
N LEU A 1137 47.83 14.55 10.77
CA LEU A 1137 46.60 13.86 10.40
C LEU A 1137 46.12 14.46 9.08
N ALA A 1138 45.81 13.61 8.12
CA ALA A 1138 45.41 13.99 6.78
C ALA A 1138 44.18 13.21 6.34
N VAL A 1139 43.38 13.83 5.48
CA VAL A 1139 42.19 13.23 4.88
C VAL A 1139 42.24 13.41 3.37
N THR A 1140 41.90 12.35 2.66
CA THR A 1140 41.74 12.37 1.21
C THR A 1140 40.27 12.13 0.87
N VAL A 1141 39.66 13.04 0.11
CA VAL A 1141 38.31 12.86 -0.43
C VAL A 1141 38.37 13.02 -1.93
N ASN A 1142 37.90 12.00 -2.65
CA ASN A 1142 37.87 11.98 -4.11
C ASN A 1142 39.20 12.42 -4.77
N GLY A 1143 40.33 11.98 -4.21
CA GLY A 1143 41.67 12.28 -4.72
C GLY A 1143 42.27 13.62 -4.27
N VAL A 1144 41.50 14.49 -3.61
CA VAL A 1144 42.00 15.74 -3.03
C VAL A 1144 42.40 15.50 -1.57
N ARG A 1145 43.60 15.92 -1.18
CA ARG A 1145 44.17 15.71 0.16
C ARG A 1145 44.30 17.03 0.91
N ALA A 1146 43.97 17.01 2.20
CA ALA A 1146 44.25 18.08 3.15
C ALA A 1146 44.83 17.51 4.44
N GLU A 1147 45.64 18.29 5.16
CA GLU A 1147 46.31 17.84 6.37
C GLU A 1147 46.38 18.91 7.46
N ALA A 1148 46.47 18.46 8.70
CA ALA A 1148 46.69 19.28 9.88
C ALA A 1148 47.85 18.71 10.71
N THR A 1149 48.72 19.60 11.19
CA THR A 1149 49.80 19.24 12.12
C THR A 1149 49.41 19.60 13.55
N LEU A 1150 49.43 18.62 14.45
CA LEU A 1150 49.11 18.77 15.86
C LEU A 1150 50.35 18.54 16.71
N THR A 1151 50.58 19.38 17.73
CA THR A 1151 51.66 19.17 18.70
C THR A 1151 51.14 18.52 19.98
N LEU A 1152 51.66 17.33 20.33
CA LEU A 1152 51.25 16.59 21.52
C LEU A 1152 52.10 17.01 22.73
N ARG A 1153 51.51 17.76 23.66
CA ARG A 1153 52.21 18.28 24.85
C ARG A 1153 52.01 17.39 26.07
N PRO A 1154 52.93 17.42 27.06
CA PRO A 1154 52.71 16.77 28.35
C PRO A 1154 51.42 17.24 29.01
N ALA A 1155 50.78 16.36 29.78
CA ALA A 1155 49.68 16.76 30.65
C ALA A 1155 50.16 17.86 31.60
N ALA A 1156 49.37 18.92 31.79
CA ALA A 1156 49.68 19.96 32.76
C ALA A 1156 49.80 19.30 34.15
N ARG A 1157 50.97 19.44 34.81
CA ARG A 1157 51.10 19.04 36.22
C ARG A 1157 50.13 19.89 37.02
N GLN A 1158 49.12 19.27 37.64
CA GLN A 1158 48.38 19.93 38.71
C GLN A 1158 49.40 20.32 39.78
N ALA A 1159 49.56 21.62 40.02
CA ALA A 1159 50.25 22.11 41.20
C ALA A 1159 49.45 21.63 42.42
N ALA A 1160 50.12 20.91 43.32
CA ALA A 1160 49.57 20.39 44.56
C ALA A 1160 49.15 21.51 45.52
#